data_AF-A0A1A8WWJ5-F1
#
_entry.id   AF-A0A1A8WWJ5-F1
#
_cell.length_a   1.000
_cell.length_b   1.000
_cell.length_c   1.000
_cell.angle_alpha   90.00
_cell.angle_beta   90.00
_cell.angle_gamma   90.00
#
_symmetry.space_group_name_H-M   'P 1'
#
loop_
_entity.id
_entity.type
_entity.pdbx_description
1 polymer ?
#
loop_
_entity_poly.entity_id
_entity_poly.type
_entity_poly.pdbx_seq_one_letter_code
_entity_poly.pdbx_strand_id
1 'polypeptide(L)'
;MVANNVGVLTVKAIAVEPTVSQYDDIRKLIRNKIQESVPFHNYQIDRSLAEKFYGDSIYDNFGLAKNINKINIIILEEWNINCNRNRVLKHTGLIKDIEINEFKYLTSKESLEIHFAVNPKFSFEELSNIYKTEKGLHHFLLSPIVKVITGENDKEEEVNISVETSNKDISTYLGDECVVLRIDDILPRNKVLPPSGAENIEYERSKEITPWDVNISEEGINYNKLIKEFGCSKITENHIKRIEQLTKKKAHHFIRREIFFSHRDLDFLLNYYEQNKCFYIYTGRGPSSLSMHLGHLIPFYFCKYLQDAFNVPLVIQMSDDEKFLFNPNYSLEYINMLTKENVKDIIAVGLNPELTFIFRNTEYAGYLYPTVLSIHKKTTLNQSINVFGFNHSDNIGKISYPSFQIAPCFSQCFPNFLSKNMPCIVPQGIDQDPYFRLSRDIAVKLALHKPVVIHSVFMPGLQGVNTKMSSTKKKDEGVKSGQGGKGGQSEKSGKSGAADHNNSVIFLTDTPEQIRTKINKYAFSGGGATIEEHRQKGGNLNKDISYQYLRYLLEDDDKLNEIGEKYRKGEMLSGEIKKILIDVVTELVQKHQQRRAALTDADILYFFSDNKEALKKFKQEEDKAPFVFAITVPHDSFLLPNCLPNQSSFVTTLGEKKSRFFRSKDLAFTFFSF
;
A
#
# COMPACT_ATOMS: atom_id res chain seq x y z
N MET A 1 -41.82 3.81 -10.08
CA MET A 1 -41.74 5.05 -10.88
C MET A 1 -41.08 4.70 -12.20
N VAL A 2 -41.79 4.89 -13.30
CA VAL A 2 -41.25 4.78 -14.67
C VAL A 2 -40.62 6.13 -14.98
N ALA A 3 -39.38 6.34 -14.56
CA ALA A 3 -38.54 7.43 -15.03
C ALA A 3 -37.56 6.81 -16.03
N ASN A 4 -37.30 7.47 -17.16
CA ASN A 4 -36.31 6.99 -18.13
C ASN A 4 -34.99 6.76 -17.38
N ASN A 5 -34.54 5.51 -17.26
CA ASN A 5 -33.26 5.15 -16.64
C ASN A 5 -32.07 5.60 -17.52
N VAL A 6 -32.26 6.61 -18.36
CA VAL A 6 -31.29 7.09 -19.33
C VAL A 6 -30.68 8.38 -18.79
N GLY A 7 -29.36 8.43 -18.75
CA GLY A 7 -28.59 9.58 -18.26
C GLY A 7 -27.57 10.04 -19.28
N VAL A 8 -27.07 11.26 -19.08
CA VAL A 8 -25.92 11.79 -19.81
C VAL A 8 -24.89 12.29 -18.81
N LEU A 9 -23.68 11.75 -18.91
CA LEU A 9 -22.53 12.22 -18.17
C LEU A 9 -21.66 13.09 -19.06
N THR A 10 -21.53 14.38 -18.74
CA THR A 10 -20.51 15.26 -19.33
C THR A 10 -19.23 15.32 -18.51
N VAL A 11 -18.13 14.85 -19.09
CA VAL A 11 -16.78 14.95 -18.52
C VAL A 11 -16.04 16.09 -19.20
N LYS A 12 -15.56 17.05 -18.42
CA LYS A 12 -14.89 18.27 -18.93
C LYS A 12 -13.38 18.11 -18.92
N ALA A 13 -12.69 19.05 -19.58
CA ALA A 13 -11.24 19.11 -19.72
C ALA A 13 -10.64 17.94 -20.51
N ILE A 14 -11.40 17.24 -21.33
CA ILE A 14 -10.90 16.21 -22.23
C ILE A 14 -10.30 16.91 -23.46
N ALA A 15 -8.98 17.12 -23.46
CA ALA A 15 -8.31 17.86 -24.53
C ALA A 15 -8.19 17.08 -25.86
N VAL A 16 -8.32 15.75 -25.82
CA VAL A 16 -8.22 14.87 -26.99
C VAL A 16 -9.27 13.78 -26.88
N GLU A 17 -9.92 13.46 -28.00
CA GLU A 17 -10.90 12.37 -28.07
C GLU A 17 -10.28 11.05 -27.58
N PRO A 18 -10.94 10.33 -26.65
CA PRO A 18 -10.45 9.04 -26.19
C PRO A 18 -10.45 7.96 -27.28
N THR A 19 -9.54 7.01 -27.16
CA THR A 19 -9.43 5.87 -28.09
C THR A 19 -10.49 4.81 -27.83
N VAL A 20 -10.69 3.89 -28.78
CA VAL A 20 -11.62 2.75 -28.60
C VAL A 20 -11.29 1.92 -27.37
N SER A 21 -10.00 1.60 -27.16
CA SER A 21 -9.54 0.86 -25.96
C SER A 21 -9.89 1.60 -24.66
N GLN A 22 -9.88 2.93 -24.69
CA GLN A 22 -10.21 3.77 -23.55
C GLN A 22 -11.71 3.75 -23.24
N TYR A 23 -12.56 3.67 -24.27
CA TYR A 23 -13.99 3.42 -24.13
C TYR A 23 -14.30 2.06 -23.53
N ASP A 24 -13.55 1.03 -23.92
CA ASP A 24 -13.72 -0.33 -23.38
C ASP A 24 -13.28 -0.44 -21.92
N ASP A 25 -12.23 0.27 -21.52
CA ASP A 25 -11.82 0.36 -20.11
C ASP A 25 -12.94 0.92 -19.23
N ILE A 26 -13.66 1.95 -19.69
CA ILE A 26 -14.79 2.53 -18.95
C ILE A 26 -15.89 1.49 -18.74
N ARG A 27 -16.26 0.77 -19.81
CA ARG A 27 -17.26 -0.31 -19.73
C ARG A 27 -16.83 -1.41 -18.75
N LYS A 28 -15.55 -1.78 -18.76
CA LYS A 28 -14.99 -2.79 -17.86
C LYS A 28 -15.03 -2.34 -16.40
N LEU A 29 -14.66 -1.09 -16.11
CA LEU A 29 -14.68 -0.54 -14.75
C LEU A 29 -16.10 -0.54 -14.17
N ILE A 30 -17.10 -0.13 -14.95
CA ILE A 30 -18.51 -0.14 -14.55
C ILE A 30 -18.96 -1.56 -14.18
N ARG A 31 -18.69 -2.55 -15.06
CA ARG A 31 -19.06 -3.95 -14.80
C ARG A 31 -18.40 -4.49 -13.54
N ASN A 32 -17.11 -4.22 -13.34
CA ASN A 32 -16.39 -4.66 -12.15
C ASN A 32 -17.03 -4.08 -10.87
N LYS A 33 -17.40 -2.80 -10.89
CA LYS A 33 -17.97 -2.16 -9.70
C LYS A 33 -19.38 -2.65 -9.35
N ILE A 34 -20.17 -2.99 -10.36
CA ILE A 34 -21.46 -3.65 -10.17
C ILE A 34 -21.26 -5.05 -9.55
N GLN A 35 -20.27 -5.80 -10.04
CA GLN A 35 -19.92 -7.13 -9.52
C GLN A 35 -19.38 -7.10 -8.08
N GLU A 36 -18.65 -6.05 -7.69
CA GLU A 36 -18.16 -5.87 -6.32
C GLU A 36 -19.29 -5.69 -5.29
N SER A 37 -20.49 -5.31 -5.72
CA SER A 37 -21.67 -5.10 -4.86
C SER A 37 -21.38 -4.17 -3.67
N VAL A 38 -20.72 -3.04 -3.94
CA VAL A 38 -20.25 -2.08 -2.95
C VAL A 38 -21.42 -1.28 -2.35
N PRO A 39 -21.47 -1.08 -1.02
CA PRO A 39 -22.52 -0.30 -0.38
C PRO A 39 -22.44 1.18 -0.73
N PHE A 40 -23.61 1.84 -0.78
CA PHE A 40 -23.70 3.29 -0.76
C PHE A 40 -23.92 3.78 0.67
N HIS A 41 -23.06 4.67 1.13
CA HIS A 41 -23.24 5.36 2.41
C HIS A 41 -24.05 6.63 2.18
N ASN A 42 -25.00 6.93 3.07
CA ASN A 42 -25.86 8.11 2.97
C ASN A 42 -25.88 8.83 4.32
N TYR A 43 -25.07 9.89 4.42
CA TYR A 43 -24.89 10.67 5.63
C TYR A 43 -25.70 11.96 5.57
N GLN A 44 -26.64 12.13 6.50
CA GLN A 44 -27.30 13.41 6.72
C GLN A 44 -26.46 14.24 7.71
N ILE A 45 -25.98 15.38 7.24
CA ILE A 45 -25.00 16.22 7.96
C ILE A 45 -25.29 17.70 7.70
N ASP A 46 -24.92 18.55 8.66
CA ASP A 46 -24.95 20.01 8.45
C ASP A 46 -23.96 20.43 7.36
N ARG A 47 -24.40 21.33 6.48
CA ARG A 47 -23.64 21.80 5.32
C ARG A 47 -22.28 22.38 5.71
N SER A 48 -22.26 23.25 6.72
CA SER A 48 -21.02 23.88 7.19
C SER A 48 -19.98 22.86 7.67
N LEU A 49 -20.46 21.76 8.25
CA LEU A 49 -19.65 20.68 8.76
C LEU A 49 -19.15 19.76 7.63
N ALA A 50 -20.01 19.46 6.68
CA ALA A 50 -19.66 18.75 5.45
C ALA A 50 -18.59 19.48 4.64
N GLU A 51 -18.76 20.78 4.41
CA GLU A 51 -17.80 21.63 3.73
C GLU A 51 -16.47 21.69 4.47
N LYS A 52 -16.49 21.69 5.82
CA LYS A 52 -15.26 21.61 6.61
C LYS A 52 -14.52 20.29 6.43
N PHE A 53 -15.24 19.16 6.38
CA PHE A 53 -14.65 17.82 6.38
C PHE A 53 -14.25 17.34 4.98
N TYR A 54 -15.09 17.56 3.99
CA TYR A 54 -14.89 17.11 2.61
C TYR A 54 -14.50 18.24 1.66
N GLY A 55 -14.66 19.51 2.04
CA GLY A 55 -14.44 20.65 1.14
C GLY A 55 -15.48 20.72 0.02
N ASP A 56 -15.14 21.41 -1.05
CA ASP A 56 -16.00 21.58 -2.23
C ASP A 56 -16.17 20.28 -3.05
N SER A 57 -15.50 19.20 -2.65
CA SER A 57 -15.63 17.89 -3.30
C SER A 57 -17.03 17.31 -3.21
N ILE A 58 -17.89 17.77 -2.32
CA ILE A 58 -19.25 17.22 -2.19
C ILE A 58 -20.21 17.72 -3.27
N TYR A 59 -19.80 18.71 -4.07
CA TYR A 59 -20.69 19.38 -5.02
C TYR A 59 -20.41 18.98 -6.47
N ASP A 60 -21.49 18.86 -7.25
CA ASP A 60 -21.41 18.82 -8.71
C ASP A 60 -21.12 20.22 -9.29
N ASN A 61 -21.13 20.34 -10.62
CA ASN A 61 -20.90 21.59 -11.36
C ASN A 61 -21.74 22.80 -10.88
N PHE A 62 -22.85 22.57 -10.17
CA PHE A 62 -23.69 23.60 -9.59
C PHE A 62 -23.74 23.40 -8.07
N GLY A 63 -23.20 24.35 -7.31
CA GLY A 63 -23.26 24.32 -5.85
C GLY A 63 -24.68 24.46 -5.31
N LEU A 64 -24.86 24.22 -4.02
CA LEU A 64 -26.17 24.33 -3.37
C LEU A 64 -26.57 25.78 -3.06
N ALA A 65 -27.86 26.07 -3.19
CA ALA A 65 -28.46 27.33 -2.77
C ALA A 65 -28.15 27.64 -1.29
N LYS A 66 -27.90 28.92 -0.97
CA LYS A 66 -27.40 29.35 0.35
C LYS A 66 -28.35 29.06 1.52
N ASN A 67 -29.63 28.81 1.24
CA ASN A 67 -30.66 28.51 2.24
C ASN A 67 -30.70 27.03 2.67
N ILE A 68 -29.89 26.16 2.05
CA ILE A 68 -29.81 24.73 2.41
C ILE A 68 -28.75 24.54 3.48
N ASN A 69 -29.19 24.19 4.70
CA ASN A 69 -28.32 24.02 5.86
C ASN A 69 -28.04 22.55 6.21
N LYS A 70 -28.92 21.62 5.80
CA LYS A 70 -28.73 20.17 5.97
C LYS A 70 -28.68 19.50 4.60
N ILE A 71 -27.71 18.61 4.44
CA ILE A 71 -27.45 17.92 3.18
C ILE A 71 -27.33 16.42 3.40
N ASN A 72 -27.62 15.64 2.36
CA ASN A 72 -27.35 14.21 2.33
C ASN A 72 -26.11 13.99 1.46
N ILE A 73 -25.03 13.50 2.06
CA ILE A 73 -23.82 13.09 1.37
C ILE A 73 -23.93 11.62 1.03
N ILE A 74 -23.84 11.31 -0.25
CA ILE A 74 -23.80 9.97 -0.77
C ILE A 74 -22.36 9.63 -1.11
N ILE A 75 -21.88 8.53 -0.55
CA ILE A 75 -20.52 8.05 -0.76
C ILE A 75 -20.57 6.64 -1.32
N LEU A 76 -19.92 6.45 -2.47
CA LEU A 76 -19.48 5.15 -2.95
C LEU A 76 -17.97 5.08 -2.69
N GLU A 77 -17.57 4.21 -1.76
CA GLU A 77 -16.18 4.17 -1.27
C GLU A 77 -15.16 4.00 -2.42
N GLU A 78 -14.08 4.78 -2.35
CA GLU A 78 -13.02 4.88 -3.35
C GLU A 78 -13.46 5.31 -4.77
N TRP A 79 -14.71 5.73 -4.94
CA TRP A 79 -15.28 6.05 -6.25
C TRP A 79 -15.83 7.46 -6.31
N ASN A 80 -16.78 7.82 -5.45
CA ASN A 80 -17.45 9.11 -5.57
C ASN A 80 -18.00 9.60 -4.24
N ILE A 81 -17.96 10.93 -4.04
CA ILE A 81 -18.75 11.66 -3.07
C ILE A 81 -19.65 12.65 -3.79
N ASN A 82 -20.92 12.70 -3.42
CA ASN A 82 -21.84 13.66 -4.00
C ASN A 82 -22.93 14.03 -2.99
N CYS A 83 -23.32 15.30 -2.98
CA CYS A 83 -24.50 15.76 -2.29
C CYS A 83 -25.75 15.56 -3.17
N ASN A 84 -26.60 14.61 -2.79
CA ASN A 84 -27.82 14.28 -3.54
C ASN A 84 -29.05 14.27 -2.62
N ARG A 85 -30.12 14.93 -3.05
CA ARG A 85 -31.40 14.97 -2.33
C ARG A 85 -32.11 13.62 -2.33
N ASN A 86 -31.93 12.83 -3.39
CA ASN A 86 -32.62 11.56 -3.58
C ASN A 86 -31.91 10.43 -2.84
N ARG A 87 -32.67 9.44 -2.36
CA ARG A 87 -32.09 8.21 -1.81
C ARG A 87 -31.55 7.37 -2.96
N VAL A 88 -30.40 6.74 -2.73
CA VAL A 88 -29.79 5.79 -3.67
C VAL A 88 -30.04 4.36 -3.24
N LEU A 89 -29.72 3.43 -4.14
CA LEU A 89 -29.73 2.01 -3.85
C LEU A 89 -28.81 1.67 -2.67
N LYS A 90 -29.08 0.55 -2.01
CA LYS A 90 -28.28 0.09 -0.86
C LYS A 90 -26.85 -0.28 -1.25
N HIS A 91 -26.66 -0.89 -2.42
CA HIS A 91 -25.37 -1.28 -2.96
C HIS A 91 -25.43 -1.41 -4.49
N THR A 92 -24.26 -1.36 -5.15
CA THR A 92 -24.14 -1.42 -6.62
C THR A 92 -24.66 -2.73 -7.23
N GLY A 93 -24.65 -3.83 -6.46
CA GLY A 93 -25.10 -5.15 -6.90
C GLY A 93 -26.61 -5.29 -7.13
N LEU A 94 -27.41 -4.25 -6.82
CA LEU A 94 -28.82 -4.15 -7.19
C LEU A 94 -29.05 -3.65 -8.62
N ILE A 95 -27.97 -3.27 -9.31
CA ILE A 95 -27.97 -2.90 -10.72
C ILE A 95 -27.60 -4.14 -11.54
N LYS A 96 -28.35 -4.41 -12.62
CA LYS A 96 -28.07 -5.51 -13.54
C LYS A 96 -26.86 -5.18 -14.40
N ASP A 97 -26.97 -4.06 -15.09
CA ASP A 97 -25.94 -3.48 -15.92
C ASP A 97 -26.19 -1.98 -16.08
N ILE A 98 -25.17 -1.30 -16.59
CA ILE A 98 -25.30 0.05 -17.09
C ILE A 98 -24.80 0.01 -18.53
N GLU A 99 -25.71 0.21 -19.47
CA GLU A 99 -25.45 0.18 -20.89
C GLU A 99 -24.98 1.56 -21.35
N ILE A 100 -23.85 1.62 -22.05
CA ILE A 100 -23.38 2.87 -22.66
C ILE A 100 -23.91 2.92 -24.08
N ASN A 101 -24.84 3.83 -24.32
CA ASN A 101 -25.54 4.02 -25.60
C ASN A 101 -24.64 4.76 -26.60
N GLU A 102 -23.95 5.82 -26.16
CA GLU A 102 -23.16 6.68 -27.04
C GLU A 102 -22.02 7.37 -26.28
N PHE A 103 -20.86 7.50 -26.93
CA PHE A 103 -19.80 8.42 -26.54
C PHE A 103 -19.75 9.56 -27.56
N LYS A 104 -19.92 10.80 -27.11
CA LYS A 104 -19.95 11.98 -27.96
C LYS A 104 -18.91 13.01 -27.52
N TYR A 105 -17.80 13.06 -28.24
CA TYR A 105 -16.74 14.01 -27.97
C TYR A 105 -17.05 15.38 -28.59
N LEU A 106 -17.05 16.42 -27.77
CA LEU A 106 -17.30 17.80 -28.16
C LEU A 106 -15.97 18.58 -28.21
N THR A 107 -15.32 18.56 -29.37
CA THR A 107 -14.01 19.21 -29.59
C THR A 107 -14.00 20.69 -29.19
N SER A 108 -15.08 21.43 -29.46
CA SER A 108 -15.16 22.87 -29.14
C SER A 108 -15.27 23.18 -27.65
N LYS A 109 -15.63 22.19 -26.82
CA LYS A 109 -15.82 22.34 -25.38
C LYS A 109 -14.79 21.55 -24.56
N GLU A 110 -13.87 20.85 -25.23
CA GLU A 110 -12.93 19.90 -24.62
C GLU A 110 -13.66 19.02 -23.59
N SER A 111 -14.77 18.43 -24.01
CA SER A 111 -15.64 17.65 -23.14
C SER A 111 -16.18 16.43 -23.85
N LEU A 112 -16.52 15.41 -23.09
CA LEU A 112 -17.06 14.17 -23.60
C LEU A 112 -18.36 13.83 -22.89
N GLU A 113 -19.41 13.67 -23.68
CA GLU A 113 -20.73 13.23 -23.23
C GLU A 113 -20.83 11.70 -23.35
N ILE A 114 -21.26 11.04 -22.28
CA ILE A 114 -21.53 9.61 -22.24
C ILE A 114 -23.01 9.44 -22.00
N HIS A 115 -23.70 8.92 -23.00
CA HIS A 115 -25.12 8.58 -22.90
C HIS A 115 -25.24 7.15 -22.42
N PHE A 116 -26.05 6.91 -21.40
CA PHE A 116 -26.16 5.60 -20.80
C PHE A 116 -27.58 5.28 -20.35
N ALA A 117 -27.87 3.98 -20.18
CA ALA A 117 -29.09 3.47 -19.58
C ALA A 117 -28.75 2.55 -18.39
N VAL A 118 -29.43 2.72 -17.25
CA VAL A 118 -29.27 1.88 -16.06
C VAL A 118 -30.36 0.81 -16.06
N ASN A 119 -29.99 -0.46 -16.09
CA ASN A 119 -30.97 -1.54 -15.99
C ASN A 119 -30.97 -2.13 -14.57
N PRO A 120 -32.12 -2.12 -13.87
CA PRO A 120 -32.22 -2.68 -12.53
C PRO A 120 -32.16 -4.21 -12.59
N LYS A 121 -31.63 -4.82 -11.52
CA LYS A 121 -31.53 -6.30 -11.40
C LYS A 121 -32.87 -6.99 -11.26
N PHE A 122 -33.86 -6.31 -10.69
CA PHE A 122 -35.19 -6.82 -10.47
C PHE A 122 -36.22 -5.90 -11.12
N SER A 123 -37.21 -6.48 -11.78
CA SER A 123 -38.38 -5.76 -12.26
C SER A 123 -39.29 -5.35 -11.09
N PHE A 124 -40.12 -4.34 -11.32
CA PHE A 124 -41.11 -3.91 -10.33
C PHE A 124 -42.11 -5.03 -9.97
N GLU A 125 -42.49 -5.87 -10.93
CA GLU A 125 -43.39 -7.01 -10.70
C GLU A 125 -42.72 -8.13 -9.89
N GLU A 126 -41.44 -8.43 -10.14
CA GLU A 126 -40.67 -9.37 -9.32
C GLU A 126 -40.53 -8.88 -7.88
N LEU A 127 -40.16 -7.61 -7.69
CA LEU A 127 -40.09 -6.99 -6.38
C LEU A 127 -41.47 -6.97 -5.69
N SER A 128 -42.52 -6.63 -6.43
CA SER A 128 -43.87 -6.60 -5.88
C SER A 128 -44.37 -8.00 -5.51
N ASN A 129 -43.90 -9.06 -6.18
CA ASN A 129 -44.25 -10.45 -5.87
C ASN A 129 -43.44 -11.04 -4.71
N ILE A 130 -42.14 -10.71 -4.62
CA ILE A 130 -41.25 -11.19 -3.55
C ILE A 130 -41.63 -10.58 -2.20
N TYR A 131 -42.05 -9.31 -2.18
CA TYR A 131 -42.30 -8.55 -0.94
C TYR A 131 -43.78 -8.30 -0.66
N LYS A 132 -44.71 -9.14 -1.19
CA LYS A 132 -46.17 -9.00 -1.02
C LYS A 132 -46.66 -8.86 0.44
N THR A 133 -45.86 -9.32 1.41
CA THR A 133 -46.24 -9.41 2.82
C THR A 133 -45.46 -8.46 3.75
N GLU A 134 -44.47 -7.71 3.26
CA GLU A 134 -43.65 -6.83 4.11
C GLU A 134 -44.01 -5.35 3.92
N LYS A 135 -44.40 -4.69 5.01
CA LYS A 135 -44.47 -3.22 5.08
C LYS A 135 -43.06 -2.64 4.96
N GLY A 136 -42.52 -2.50 3.74
CA GLY A 136 -41.31 -1.69 3.53
C GLY A 136 -40.35 -2.12 2.44
N LEU A 137 -40.78 -2.28 1.19
CA LEU A 137 -39.91 -2.51 0.02
C LEU A 137 -38.71 -1.53 -0.05
N HIS A 138 -38.90 -0.28 0.40
CA HIS A 138 -37.86 0.75 0.45
C HIS A 138 -36.72 0.44 1.44
N HIS A 139 -36.97 -0.30 2.52
CA HIS A 139 -35.94 -0.66 3.50
C HIS A 139 -34.93 -1.66 2.91
N PHE A 140 -35.38 -2.53 2.00
CA PHE A 140 -34.53 -3.50 1.34
C PHE A 140 -33.68 -2.87 0.23
N LEU A 141 -34.28 -1.97 -0.57
CA LEU A 141 -33.66 -1.46 -1.79
C LEU A 141 -32.78 -0.22 -1.58
N LEU A 142 -33.13 0.66 -0.65
CA LEU A 142 -32.50 1.97 -0.52
C LEU A 142 -31.49 2.00 0.63
N SER A 143 -30.41 2.74 0.45
CA SER A 143 -29.41 2.95 1.51
C SER A 143 -30.05 3.64 2.73
N PRO A 144 -29.75 3.21 3.96
CA PRO A 144 -30.26 3.85 5.17
C PRO A 144 -29.67 5.25 5.32
N ILE A 145 -30.47 6.20 5.82
CA ILE A 145 -29.99 7.54 6.13
C ILE A 145 -29.38 7.51 7.53
N VAL A 146 -28.10 7.83 7.63
CA VAL A 146 -27.33 7.88 8.87
C VAL A 146 -27.16 9.34 9.28
N LYS A 147 -27.57 9.71 10.49
CA LYS A 147 -27.43 11.09 10.99
C LYS A 147 -26.03 11.28 11.59
N VAL A 148 -25.37 12.39 11.28
CA VAL A 148 -24.03 12.72 11.79
C VAL A 148 -24.11 13.84 12.82
N ILE A 149 -23.52 13.64 14.00
CA ILE A 149 -23.47 14.60 15.11
C ILE A 149 -22.04 14.96 15.51
N THR A 150 -21.85 16.10 16.18
CA THR A 150 -20.53 16.62 16.59
C THR A 150 -20.26 16.59 18.10
N GLY A 151 -21.29 16.55 18.95
CA GLY A 151 -21.22 16.69 20.42
C GLY A 151 -20.76 18.10 20.86
N GLU A 152 -21.12 18.71 22.00
CA GLU A 152 -21.95 18.41 23.18
C GLU A 152 -23.16 19.38 23.30
N ASN A 153 -23.51 20.15 22.26
CA ASN A 153 -24.58 21.17 22.32
C ASN A 153 -25.89 20.80 21.61
N ASP A 154 -25.94 19.66 20.92
CA ASP A 154 -27.20 19.14 20.38
C ASP A 154 -27.91 18.33 21.46
N LYS A 155 -28.54 19.04 22.41
CA LYS A 155 -29.49 18.40 23.32
C LYS A 155 -30.56 17.69 22.48
N GLU A 156 -30.91 16.48 22.92
CA GLU A 156 -32.10 15.75 22.47
C GLU A 156 -33.32 16.69 22.54
N GLU A 157 -33.68 17.29 21.42
CA GLU A 157 -35.04 17.77 21.22
C GLU A 157 -35.80 16.62 20.56
N GLU A 158 -36.56 15.88 21.38
CA GLU A 158 -37.79 15.24 20.92
C GLU A 158 -38.68 16.35 20.33
N VAL A 159 -38.57 16.57 19.02
CA VAL A 159 -39.49 17.45 18.33
C VAL A 159 -40.82 16.71 18.19
N ASN A 160 -41.70 16.91 19.15
CA ASN A 160 -43.13 16.70 18.99
C ASN A 160 -43.64 17.68 17.92
N ILE A 161 -43.66 17.26 16.65
CA ILE A 161 -44.31 18.01 15.59
C ILE A 161 -45.79 17.66 15.58
N SER A 162 -46.60 18.52 16.19
CA SER A 162 -48.02 18.64 15.89
C SER A 162 -48.17 19.05 14.42
N VAL A 163 -48.77 18.16 13.63
CA VAL A 163 -49.02 18.35 12.20
C VAL A 163 -50.20 19.31 12.02
N GLU A 164 -49.92 20.54 11.58
CA GLU A 164 -50.87 21.31 10.79
C GLU A 164 -50.48 21.28 9.32
N THR A 165 -51.50 21.02 8.51
CA THR A 165 -51.49 20.57 7.13
C THR A 165 -51.15 21.68 6.13
N SER A 166 -50.22 21.43 5.20
CA SER A 166 -50.46 21.54 3.74
C SER A 166 -49.15 21.43 2.93
N ASN A 167 -48.76 20.20 2.58
CA ASN A 167 -48.23 19.79 1.27
C ASN A 167 -47.64 18.38 1.44
N LYS A 168 -48.35 17.41 0.88
CA LYS A 168 -47.99 16.00 0.89
C LYS A 168 -46.75 15.76 0.03
N ASP A 169 -45.76 15.11 0.63
CA ASP A 169 -44.86 14.09 0.08
C ASP A 169 -43.41 14.35 0.49
N ILE A 170 -43.02 13.74 1.63
CA ILE A 170 -41.68 13.29 2.04
C ILE A 170 -41.69 12.81 3.52
N SER A 171 -42.67 13.21 4.34
CA SER A 171 -42.62 12.99 5.80
C SER A 171 -43.26 11.71 6.35
N THR A 172 -43.67 10.73 5.53
CA THR A 172 -44.49 9.60 6.01
C THR A 172 -43.89 8.20 5.90
N TYR A 173 -42.56 8.07 5.80
CA TYR A 173 -41.91 6.73 5.81
C TYR A 173 -40.56 6.73 6.55
N LEU A 174 -40.53 7.24 7.78
CA LEU A 174 -39.44 6.98 8.72
C LEU A 174 -39.85 5.81 9.60
N GLY A 175 -39.50 4.60 9.17
CA GLY A 175 -39.48 3.41 10.02
C GLY A 175 -38.13 3.32 10.72
N ASP A 176 -38.23 3.24 12.04
CA ASP A 176 -37.21 3.03 13.08
C ASP A 176 -35.96 2.23 12.69
N GLU A 177 -34.83 2.93 12.61
CA GLU A 177 -33.47 2.57 13.10
C GLU A 177 -32.54 3.73 12.71
N CYS A 178 -32.56 4.82 13.50
CA CYS A 178 -31.73 5.98 13.22
C CYS A 178 -30.31 5.71 13.76
N VAL A 179 -29.43 5.18 12.90
CA VAL A 179 -28.00 5.08 13.24
C VAL A 179 -27.44 6.50 13.28
N VAL A 180 -26.91 6.88 14.45
CA VAL A 180 -26.26 8.17 14.68
C VAL A 180 -24.76 7.93 14.78
N LEU A 181 -23.97 8.62 13.96
CA LEU A 181 -22.50 8.55 13.98
C LEU A 181 -21.90 9.88 14.41
N ARG A 182 -20.73 9.85 15.04
CA ARG A 182 -19.93 11.06 15.21
C ARG A 182 -19.21 11.38 13.90
N ILE A 183 -18.87 12.65 13.69
CA ILE A 183 -18.14 13.04 12.48
C ILE A 183 -16.78 12.32 12.33
N ASP A 184 -16.16 11.88 13.41
CA ASP A 184 -14.89 11.13 13.33
C ASP A 184 -15.08 9.67 12.88
N ASP A 185 -16.32 9.18 12.88
CA ASP A 185 -16.69 7.80 12.54
C ASP A 185 -17.20 7.66 11.10
N ILE A 186 -17.37 8.78 10.37
CA ILE A 186 -17.75 8.75 8.95
C ILE A 186 -16.52 8.49 8.07
N LEU A 187 -16.74 8.04 6.83
CA LEU A 187 -15.67 7.76 5.88
C LEU A 187 -14.76 8.99 5.70
N PRO A 188 -13.45 8.88 5.96
CA PRO A 188 -12.54 10.01 5.92
C PRO A 188 -12.32 10.48 4.47
N ARG A 189 -12.04 11.77 4.27
CA ARG A 189 -11.86 12.39 2.95
C ARG A 189 -10.87 11.65 2.04
N ASN A 190 -9.80 11.08 2.58
CA ASN A 190 -8.79 10.32 1.82
C ASN A 190 -9.26 8.93 1.33
N LYS A 191 -10.45 8.49 1.73
CA LYS A 191 -11.11 7.27 1.25
C LYS A 191 -12.17 7.56 0.19
N VAL A 192 -12.30 8.83 -0.22
CA VAL A 192 -13.35 9.25 -1.12
C VAL A 192 -12.81 10.20 -2.17
N LEU A 193 -13.10 9.90 -3.43
CA LEU A 193 -12.63 10.70 -4.54
C LEU A 193 -13.65 11.81 -4.86
N PRO A 194 -13.19 13.04 -5.17
CA PRO A 194 -14.08 14.13 -5.59
C PRO A 194 -14.78 13.80 -6.92
N PRO A 195 -16.00 14.30 -7.18
CA PRO A 195 -16.80 14.03 -8.39
C PRO A 195 -16.12 14.43 -9.71
N SER A 196 -15.05 15.23 -9.64
CA SER A 196 -14.20 15.61 -10.76
C SER A 196 -12.96 14.73 -10.97
N GLY A 197 -12.74 13.69 -10.16
CA GLY A 197 -11.67 12.69 -10.33
C GLY A 197 -10.22 13.18 -10.13
N ALA A 198 -10.00 14.48 -9.93
CA ALA A 198 -8.67 15.06 -9.72
C ALA A 198 -8.41 15.30 -8.24
N GLU A 199 -7.68 14.39 -7.61
CA GLU A 199 -7.00 14.65 -6.36
C GLU A 199 -5.77 15.54 -6.64
N ASN A 200 -5.84 16.81 -6.23
CA ASN A 200 -4.63 17.50 -5.80
C ASN A 200 -4.23 16.91 -4.43
N ILE A 201 -3.74 15.65 -4.40
CA ILE A 201 -3.03 15.16 -3.22
C ILE A 201 -1.74 15.98 -3.15
N GLU A 202 -1.69 16.90 -2.21
CA GLU A 202 -0.41 17.39 -1.72
C GLU A 202 0.27 16.21 -1.01
N TYR A 203 1.36 15.70 -1.61
CA TYR A 203 2.23 14.75 -0.94
C TYR A 203 2.96 15.52 0.17
N GLU A 204 2.30 15.71 1.32
CA GLU A 204 3.00 16.17 2.50
C GLU A 204 4.03 15.09 2.88
N ARG A 205 5.30 15.47 2.79
CA ARG A 205 6.41 14.62 3.22
C ARG A 205 6.31 14.49 4.74
N SER A 206 6.28 13.25 5.22
CA SER A 206 6.51 13.01 6.64
C SER A 206 7.91 13.51 7.01
N LYS A 207 7.96 14.48 7.93
CA LYS A 207 9.21 14.97 8.51
C LYS A 207 9.87 13.91 9.41
N GLU A 208 9.09 12.93 9.85
CA GLU A 208 9.50 11.87 10.78
C GLU A 208 9.99 10.61 10.06
N ILE A 209 9.37 10.19 8.94
CA ILE A 209 9.73 8.93 8.26
C ILE A 209 9.91 9.11 6.75
N THR A 210 11.06 8.68 6.26
CA THR A 210 11.39 8.56 4.84
C THR A 210 12.01 7.20 4.54
N PRO A 211 12.16 6.80 3.27
CA PRO A 211 12.82 5.54 2.92
C PRO A 211 14.30 5.48 3.33
N TRP A 212 14.90 6.64 3.60
CA TRP A 212 16.32 6.79 3.92
C TRP A 212 16.55 6.98 5.42
N ASP A 213 15.72 7.81 6.04
CA ASP A 213 15.87 8.26 7.42
C ASP A 213 14.56 8.14 8.20
N VAL A 214 14.70 7.70 9.45
CA VAL A 214 13.62 7.66 10.44
C VAL A 214 14.03 8.56 11.60
N ASN A 215 13.43 9.73 11.72
CA ASN A 215 13.63 10.66 12.84
C ASN A 215 12.64 10.31 13.94
N ILE A 216 13.16 9.73 15.01
CA ILE A 216 12.35 9.22 16.11
C ILE A 216 12.40 10.23 17.25
N SER A 217 11.22 10.69 17.69
CA SER A 217 11.09 11.56 18.84
C SER A 217 11.45 10.84 20.15
N GLU A 218 11.63 11.58 21.26
CA GLU A 218 11.81 10.97 22.58
C GLU A 218 10.64 10.07 23.00
N GLU A 219 9.45 10.26 22.44
CA GLU A 219 8.24 9.47 22.67
C GLU A 219 8.12 8.24 21.75
N GLY A 220 9.05 8.09 20.78
CA GLY A 220 9.01 7.00 19.80
C GLY A 220 8.28 7.37 18.52
N ILE A 221 7.90 6.32 17.76
CA ILE A 221 7.16 6.46 16.51
C ILE A 221 5.68 6.25 16.79
N ASN A 222 4.87 7.26 16.53
CA ASN A 222 3.42 7.14 16.65
C ASN A 222 2.82 6.52 15.38
N TYR A 223 2.74 5.18 15.37
CA TYR A 223 2.21 4.43 14.23
C TYR A 223 0.75 4.75 13.89
N ASN A 224 -0.08 5.14 14.87
CA ASN A 224 -1.47 5.55 14.59
C ASN A 224 -1.53 6.89 13.84
N LYS A 225 -0.64 7.83 14.17
CA LYS A 225 -0.49 9.09 13.43
C LYS A 225 -0.04 8.81 11.99
N LEU A 226 0.91 7.90 11.80
CA LEU A 226 1.38 7.49 10.47
C LEU A 226 0.30 6.84 9.61
N ILE A 227 -0.60 6.03 10.21
CA ILE A 227 -1.75 5.47 9.48
C ILE A 227 -2.60 6.59 8.89
N LYS A 228 -2.90 7.63 9.68
CA LYS A 228 -3.71 8.77 9.22
C LYS A 228 -2.97 9.59 8.16
N GLU A 229 -1.69 9.91 8.40
CA GLU A 229 -0.85 10.70 7.49
C GLU A 229 -0.64 10.01 6.14
N PHE A 230 -0.38 8.70 6.14
CA PHE A 230 -0.16 7.94 4.92
C PHE A 230 -1.47 7.48 4.26
N GLY A 231 -2.61 7.58 4.94
CA GLY A 231 -3.90 7.11 4.42
C GLY A 231 -3.97 5.58 4.31
N CYS A 232 -3.46 4.89 5.33
CA CYS A 232 -3.55 3.44 5.47
C CYS A 232 -4.75 3.05 6.36
N SER A 233 -5.05 1.76 6.43
CA SER A 233 -6.06 1.18 7.33
C SER A 233 -5.37 0.26 8.35
N LYS A 234 -5.88 0.19 9.59
CA LYS A 234 -5.36 -0.73 10.61
C LYS A 234 -5.80 -2.17 10.30
N ILE A 235 -4.92 -3.14 10.50
CA ILE A 235 -5.32 -4.56 10.46
C ILE A 235 -6.20 -4.86 11.68
N THR A 236 -7.34 -5.51 11.46
CA THR A 236 -8.35 -5.79 12.49
C THR A 236 -8.38 -7.28 12.82
N GLU A 237 -9.03 -7.61 13.93
CA GLU A 237 -9.31 -9.00 14.31
C GLU A 237 -10.14 -9.74 13.24
N ASN A 238 -11.02 -9.03 12.52
CA ASN A 238 -11.77 -9.61 11.42
C ASN A 238 -10.87 -9.99 10.24
N HIS A 239 -9.86 -9.17 9.93
CA HIS A 239 -8.86 -9.53 8.91
C HIS A 239 -8.05 -10.76 9.33
N ILE A 240 -7.65 -10.85 10.61
CA ILE A 240 -6.94 -12.01 11.16
C ILE A 240 -7.79 -13.27 10.99
N LYS A 241 -9.03 -13.27 11.48
CA LYS A 241 -9.95 -14.40 11.35
C LYS A 241 -10.19 -14.79 9.89
N ARG A 242 -10.33 -13.81 9.00
CA ARG A 242 -10.52 -14.05 7.57
C ARG A 242 -9.30 -14.71 6.92
N ILE A 243 -8.08 -14.28 7.27
CA ILE A 243 -6.84 -14.92 6.83
C ILE A 243 -6.80 -16.38 7.31
N GLU A 244 -7.15 -16.64 8.58
CA GLU A 244 -7.16 -18.00 9.13
C GLU A 244 -8.20 -18.89 8.45
N GLN A 245 -9.39 -18.36 8.16
CA GLN A 245 -10.45 -19.07 7.44
C GLN A 245 -10.02 -19.45 6.02
N LEU A 246 -9.44 -18.50 5.27
CA LEU A 246 -9.02 -18.72 3.87
C LEU A 246 -7.83 -19.66 3.76
N THR A 247 -6.84 -19.53 4.66
CA THR A 247 -5.60 -20.31 4.61
C THR A 247 -5.67 -21.62 5.38
N LYS A 248 -6.67 -21.79 6.25
CA LYS A 248 -6.79 -22.91 7.22
C LYS A 248 -5.55 -23.07 8.11
N LYS A 249 -4.82 -21.98 8.32
CA LYS A 249 -3.63 -21.91 9.19
C LYS A 249 -3.81 -20.81 10.20
N LYS A 250 -3.26 -21.01 11.41
CA LYS A 250 -3.20 -19.94 12.43
C LYS A 250 -2.44 -18.75 11.84
N ALA A 251 -2.95 -17.54 12.06
CA ALA A 251 -2.34 -16.32 11.55
C ALA A 251 -0.92 -16.19 12.11
N HIS A 252 0.00 -15.56 11.37
CA HIS A 252 1.35 -15.32 11.88
C HIS A 252 1.30 -14.44 13.14
N HIS A 253 2.20 -14.66 14.10
CA HIS A 253 2.23 -13.86 15.33
C HIS A 253 2.53 -12.40 15.06
N PHE A 254 3.16 -12.08 13.93
CA PHE A 254 3.32 -10.69 13.50
C PHE A 254 2.01 -9.96 13.22
N ILE A 255 0.95 -10.65 12.77
CA ILE A 255 -0.36 -10.03 12.59
C ILE A 255 -1.09 -9.98 13.93
N ARG A 256 -1.11 -11.12 14.66
CA ARG A 256 -1.74 -11.23 15.99
C ARG A 256 -1.20 -10.22 17.01
N ARG A 257 0.08 -9.87 16.93
CA ARG A 257 0.77 -8.99 17.87
C ARG A 257 1.02 -7.59 17.32
N GLU A 258 0.32 -7.19 16.26
CA GLU A 258 0.39 -5.88 15.63
C GLU A 258 1.83 -5.45 15.25
N ILE A 259 2.67 -6.40 14.81
CA ILE A 259 3.97 -6.09 14.21
C ILE A 259 3.76 -5.66 12.76
N PHE A 260 3.04 -6.46 11.98
CA PHE A 260 2.36 -5.98 10.79
C PHE A 260 1.01 -5.44 11.24
N PHE A 261 0.82 -4.12 11.12
CA PHE A 261 -0.22 -3.40 11.85
C PHE A 261 -1.16 -2.60 10.94
N SER A 262 -0.73 -2.27 9.72
CA SER A 262 -1.54 -1.51 8.76
C SER A 262 -1.45 -2.07 7.35
N HIS A 263 -2.41 -1.70 6.51
CA HIS A 263 -2.55 -2.17 5.14
C HIS A 263 -3.26 -1.16 4.22
N ARG A 264 -3.24 -1.41 2.92
CA ARG A 264 -4.20 -0.85 1.93
C ARG A 264 -4.71 -1.98 1.05
N ASP A 265 -6.02 -2.03 0.82
CA ASP A 265 -6.71 -2.98 -0.07
C ASP A 265 -6.51 -4.47 0.27
N LEU A 266 -6.36 -4.80 1.56
CA LEU A 266 -6.21 -6.20 2.00
C LEU A 266 -7.50 -6.98 1.73
N ASP A 267 -8.66 -6.39 2.00
CA ASP A 267 -9.96 -7.01 1.73
C ASP A 267 -10.15 -7.35 0.25
N PHE A 268 -9.70 -6.47 -0.66
CA PHE A 268 -9.69 -6.75 -2.09
C PHE A 268 -8.88 -8.02 -2.40
N LEU A 269 -7.68 -8.16 -1.82
CA LEU A 269 -6.85 -9.35 -2.03
C LEU A 269 -7.51 -10.62 -1.49
N LEU A 270 -8.08 -10.54 -0.28
CA LEU A 270 -8.74 -11.68 0.36
C LEU A 270 -9.99 -12.11 -0.43
N ASN A 271 -10.80 -11.15 -0.90
CA ASN A 271 -11.92 -11.41 -1.81
C ASN A 271 -11.43 -12.09 -3.10
N TYR A 272 -10.31 -11.61 -3.66
CA TYR A 272 -9.74 -12.14 -4.90
C TYR A 272 -9.29 -13.60 -4.73
N TYR A 273 -8.63 -13.90 -3.60
CA TYR A 273 -8.19 -15.26 -3.25
C TYR A 273 -9.37 -16.21 -2.99
N GLU A 274 -10.40 -15.73 -2.29
CA GLU A 274 -11.63 -16.48 -2.02
C GLU A 274 -12.36 -16.94 -3.30
N GLN A 275 -12.22 -16.19 -4.38
CA GLN A 275 -12.74 -16.54 -5.71
C GLN A 275 -11.86 -17.56 -6.47
N ASN A 276 -10.93 -18.24 -5.79
CA ASN A 276 -9.92 -19.15 -6.38
C ASN A 276 -9.03 -18.47 -7.44
N LYS A 277 -8.85 -17.15 -7.37
CA LYS A 277 -7.90 -16.43 -8.22
C LYS A 277 -6.58 -16.22 -7.50
N CYS A 278 -5.49 -16.27 -8.25
CA CYS A 278 -4.14 -16.18 -7.70
C CYS A 278 -3.61 -14.75 -7.68
N PHE A 279 -2.84 -14.43 -6.65
CA PHE A 279 -2.02 -13.22 -6.54
C PHE A 279 -0.55 -13.63 -6.34
N TYR A 280 0.37 -12.66 -6.30
CA TYR A 280 1.76 -12.91 -5.95
C TYR A 280 2.26 -11.94 -4.88
N ILE A 281 3.34 -12.31 -4.21
CA ILE A 281 4.01 -11.51 -3.18
C ILE A 281 5.23 -10.85 -3.80
N TYR A 282 5.44 -9.57 -3.51
CA TYR A 282 6.66 -8.84 -3.85
C TYR A 282 7.26 -8.22 -2.59
N THR A 283 8.57 -8.42 -2.39
CA THR A 283 9.35 -7.64 -1.43
C THR A 283 10.75 -7.38 -1.99
N GLY A 284 11.59 -6.64 -1.28
CA GLY A 284 12.92 -6.30 -1.78
C GLY A 284 13.96 -6.08 -0.70
N ARG A 285 15.22 -6.11 -1.12
CA ARG A 285 16.39 -5.80 -0.30
C ARG A 285 17.39 -4.98 -1.09
N GLY A 286 17.70 -3.80 -0.57
CA GLY A 286 18.87 -3.04 -0.97
C GLY A 286 20.14 -3.55 -0.28
N PRO A 287 21.11 -4.15 -1.00
CA PRO A 287 22.30 -4.79 -0.42
C PRO A 287 23.32 -3.73 0.05
N SER A 288 23.21 -3.32 1.32
CA SER A 288 24.01 -2.22 1.90
C SER A 288 25.14 -2.65 2.85
N SER A 289 25.19 -3.93 3.22
CA SER A 289 26.18 -4.47 4.18
C SER A 289 26.49 -5.92 3.86
N LEU A 290 27.69 -6.39 4.26
CA LEU A 290 28.12 -7.78 4.07
C LEU A 290 27.25 -8.79 4.82
N SER A 291 26.72 -8.37 5.97
CA SER A 291 25.87 -9.20 6.84
C SER A 291 24.57 -8.47 7.13
N MET A 292 23.46 -9.19 7.03
CA MET A 292 22.16 -8.72 7.49
C MET A 292 22.06 -8.79 9.03
N HIS A 293 21.03 -8.16 9.59
CA HIS A 293 20.72 -8.18 11.03
C HIS A 293 19.28 -8.64 11.24
N LEU A 294 18.89 -8.99 12.48
CA LEU A 294 17.57 -9.55 12.77
C LEU A 294 16.41 -8.71 12.21
N GLY A 295 16.49 -7.38 12.30
CA GLY A 295 15.46 -6.49 11.75
C GLY A 295 15.21 -6.67 10.24
N HIS A 296 16.24 -7.05 9.46
CA HIS A 296 16.07 -7.31 8.04
C HIS A 296 15.31 -8.60 7.76
N LEU A 297 15.25 -9.55 8.70
CA LEU A 297 14.55 -10.82 8.50
C LEU A 297 13.04 -10.70 8.69
N ILE A 298 12.54 -9.66 9.37
CA ILE A 298 11.11 -9.51 9.69
C ILE A 298 10.22 -9.57 8.44
N PRO A 299 10.49 -8.80 7.36
CA PRO A 299 9.69 -8.91 6.14
C PRO A 299 9.82 -10.28 5.47
N PHE A 300 11.01 -10.90 5.49
CA PHE A 300 11.23 -12.20 4.84
C PHE A 300 10.57 -13.37 5.57
N TYR A 301 10.61 -13.41 6.91
CA TYR A 301 9.85 -14.40 7.69
C TYR A 301 8.36 -14.28 7.43
N PHE A 302 7.85 -13.05 7.31
CA PHE A 302 6.46 -12.83 7.00
C PHE A 302 6.10 -13.23 5.56
N CYS A 303 6.97 -12.93 4.58
CA CYS A 303 6.81 -13.41 3.21
C CYS A 303 6.82 -14.93 3.13
N LYS A 304 7.69 -15.61 3.89
CA LYS A 304 7.70 -17.07 4.01
C LYS A 304 6.34 -17.58 4.51
N TYR A 305 5.81 -16.98 5.58
CA TYR A 305 4.49 -17.33 6.09
C TYR A 305 3.39 -17.12 5.05
N LEU A 306 3.36 -15.97 4.37
CA LEU A 306 2.36 -15.68 3.35
C LEU A 306 2.45 -16.67 2.17
N GLN A 307 3.68 -16.97 1.72
CA GLN A 307 3.94 -17.96 0.69
C GLN A 307 3.41 -19.34 1.10
N ASP A 308 3.72 -19.79 2.32
CA ASP A 308 3.28 -21.09 2.83
C ASP A 308 1.77 -21.14 3.04
N ALA A 309 1.16 -20.06 3.52
CA ALA A 309 -0.25 -20.02 3.91
C ALA A 309 -1.18 -19.89 2.70
N PHE A 310 -0.82 -19.04 1.73
CA PHE A 310 -1.63 -18.82 0.52
C PHE A 310 -1.20 -19.68 -0.66
N ASN A 311 -0.01 -20.30 -0.61
CA ASN A 311 0.59 -21.10 -1.69
C ASN A 311 0.70 -20.31 -3.00
N VAL A 312 1.42 -19.19 -2.96
CA VAL A 312 1.54 -18.23 -4.07
C VAL A 312 3.00 -17.91 -4.41
N PRO A 313 3.29 -17.41 -5.63
CA PRO A 313 4.64 -16.97 -6.00
C PRO A 313 5.14 -15.81 -5.16
N LEU A 314 6.44 -15.80 -4.89
CA LEU A 314 7.17 -14.72 -4.23
C LEU A 314 8.27 -14.21 -5.17
N VAL A 315 8.26 -12.91 -5.46
CA VAL A 315 9.35 -12.22 -6.17
C VAL A 315 10.13 -11.33 -5.20
N ILE A 316 11.45 -11.43 -5.25
CA ILE A 316 12.36 -10.66 -4.38
C ILE A 316 13.31 -9.84 -5.24
N GLN A 317 13.20 -8.53 -5.14
CA GLN A 317 14.12 -7.61 -5.80
C GLN A 317 15.37 -7.38 -4.96
N MET A 318 16.53 -7.59 -5.58
CA MET A 318 17.80 -7.08 -5.08
C MET A 318 18.08 -5.75 -5.79
N SER A 319 17.87 -4.63 -5.09
CA SER A 319 18.09 -3.27 -5.62
C SER A 319 19.57 -2.87 -5.55
N ASP A 320 20.40 -3.61 -6.27
CA ASP A 320 21.84 -3.36 -6.37
C ASP A 320 22.17 -2.06 -7.13
N ASP A 321 21.38 -1.74 -8.16
CA ASP A 321 21.38 -0.44 -8.83
C ASP A 321 21.15 0.73 -7.85
N GLU A 322 20.17 0.63 -6.95
CA GLU A 322 19.92 1.62 -5.90
C GLU A 322 21.18 1.85 -5.07
N LYS A 323 21.76 0.77 -4.52
CA LYS A 323 22.88 0.93 -3.59
C LYS A 323 24.13 1.44 -4.30
N PHE A 324 24.30 1.15 -5.58
CA PHE A 324 25.31 1.80 -6.40
C PHE A 324 25.03 3.31 -6.57
N LEU A 325 23.81 3.69 -6.98
CA LEU A 325 23.45 5.08 -7.27
C LEU A 325 23.41 5.99 -6.03
N PHE A 326 23.12 5.43 -4.86
CA PHE A 326 23.00 6.16 -3.60
C PHE A 326 24.30 6.24 -2.79
N ASN A 327 25.28 5.38 -3.07
CA ASN A 327 26.57 5.37 -2.37
C ASN A 327 27.72 5.70 -3.34
N PRO A 328 28.20 6.96 -3.37
CA PRO A 328 29.23 7.38 -4.34
C PRO A 328 30.57 6.65 -4.19
N ASN A 329 30.79 5.98 -3.06
CA ASN A 329 32.04 5.27 -2.76
C ASN A 329 31.99 3.78 -3.13
N TYR A 330 30.85 3.26 -3.60
CA TYR A 330 30.67 1.82 -3.85
C TYR A 330 30.67 1.54 -5.35
N SER A 331 31.51 0.58 -5.78
CA SER A 331 31.52 0.09 -7.16
C SER A 331 30.45 -0.97 -7.39
N LEU A 332 30.09 -1.24 -8.65
CA LEU A 332 29.16 -2.31 -9.01
C LEU A 332 29.66 -3.68 -8.56
N GLU A 333 30.97 -3.94 -8.65
CA GLU A 333 31.59 -5.18 -8.20
C GLU A 333 31.44 -5.36 -6.69
N TYR A 334 31.67 -4.29 -5.93
CA TYR A 334 31.50 -4.29 -4.48
C TYR A 334 30.04 -4.53 -4.10
N ILE A 335 29.09 -3.83 -4.72
CA ILE A 335 27.66 -4.07 -4.48
C ILE A 335 27.28 -5.50 -4.85
N ASN A 336 27.75 -6.03 -5.98
CA ASN A 336 27.44 -7.39 -6.41
C ASN A 336 27.95 -8.43 -5.40
N MET A 337 29.11 -8.20 -4.77
CA MET A 337 29.58 -9.02 -3.65
C MET A 337 28.60 -8.96 -2.46
N LEU A 338 28.13 -7.76 -2.07
CA LEU A 338 27.11 -7.62 -1.02
C LEU A 338 25.80 -8.33 -1.39
N THR A 339 25.35 -8.20 -2.63
CA THR A 339 24.16 -8.85 -3.16
C THR A 339 24.25 -10.36 -3.01
N LYS A 340 25.38 -10.97 -3.42
CA LYS A 340 25.60 -12.43 -3.30
C LYS A 340 25.48 -12.89 -1.85
N GLU A 341 26.08 -12.17 -0.90
CA GLU A 341 26.01 -12.54 0.51
C GLU A 341 24.61 -12.33 1.12
N ASN A 342 23.92 -11.24 0.75
CA ASN A 342 22.54 -10.96 1.22
C ASN A 342 21.53 -11.98 0.65
N VAL A 343 21.73 -12.46 -0.58
CA VAL A 343 20.88 -13.51 -1.17
C VAL A 343 20.98 -14.81 -0.37
N LYS A 344 22.18 -15.19 0.08
CA LYS A 344 22.36 -16.37 0.95
C LYS A 344 21.58 -16.21 2.26
N ASP A 345 21.61 -15.02 2.86
CA ASP A 345 20.82 -14.73 4.06
C ASP A 345 19.31 -14.82 3.81
N ILE A 346 18.83 -14.28 2.67
CA ILE A 346 17.41 -14.35 2.30
C ILE A 346 16.97 -15.82 2.10
N ILE A 347 17.76 -16.63 1.40
CA ILE A 347 17.45 -18.04 1.18
C ILE A 347 17.45 -18.83 2.50
N ALA A 348 18.39 -18.54 3.40
CA ALA A 348 18.52 -19.21 4.70
C ALA A 348 17.30 -19.03 5.64
N VAL A 349 16.43 -18.04 5.37
CA VAL A 349 15.11 -17.91 6.02
C VAL A 349 14.27 -19.18 5.84
N GLY A 350 14.50 -19.94 4.76
CA GLY A 350 13.79 -21.17 4.43
C GLY A 350 12.59 -20.93 3.52
N LEU A 351 12.72 -20.01 2.56
CA LEU A 351 11.72 -19.77 1.51
C LEU A 351 11.55 -21.02 0.64
N ASN A 352 10.36 -21.22 0.07
CA ASN A 352 10.13 -22.32 -0.86
C ASN A 352 10.84 -22.04 -2.19
N PRO A 353 11.88 -22.82 -2.58
CA PRO A 353 12.64 -22.58 -3.81
C PRO A 353 11.77 -22.72 -5.07
N GLU A 354 10.75 -23.58 -5.04
CA GLU A 354 9.84 -23.82 -6.17
C GLU A 354 8.93 -22.64 -6.48
N LEU A 355 8.63 -21.80 -5.49
CA LEU A 355 7.70 -20.68 -5.59
C LEU A 355 8.37 -19.32 -5.39
N THR A 356 9.70 -19.26 -5.38
CA THR A 356 10.45 -18.02 -5.15
C THR A 356 11.32 -17.67 -6.36
N PHE A 357 11.24 -16.43 -6.80
CA PHE A 357 12.13 -15.85 -7.81
C PHE A 357 12.86 -14.65 -7.23
N ILE A 358 14.18 -14.71 -7.16
CA ILE A 358 15.06 -13.61 -6.75
C ILE A 358 15.69 -13.04 -8.00
N PHE A 359 15.74 -11.72 -8.14
CA PHE A 359 16.40 -11.08 -9.27
C PHE A 359 17.23 -9.87 -8.83
N ARG A 360 18.29 -9.58 -9.59
CA ARG A 360 19.08 -8.36 -9.46
C ARG A 360 18.58 -7.34 -10.47
N ASN A 361 18.45 -6.08 -10.07
CA ASN A 361 18.04 -5.05 -11.03
C ASN A 361 19.06 -4.93 -12.16
N THR A 362 20.35 -4.99 -11.86
CA THR A 362 21.43 -4.92 -12.87
C THR A 362 21.36 -6.03 -13.93
N GLU A 363 20.79 -7.20 -13.60
CA GLU A 363 20.69 -8.36 -14.51
C GLU A 363 19.29 -8.50 -15.14
N TYR A 364 18.23 -8.06 -14.45
CA TYR A 364 16.83 -8.25 -14.86
C TYR A 364 16.16 -6.97 -15.39
N ALA A 365 16.89 -5.84 -15.45
CA ALA A 365 16.36 -4.56 -15.91
C ALA A 365 15.65 -4.64 -17.27
N GLY A 366 16.12 -5.49 -18.21
CA GLY A 366 15.50 -5.65 -19.52
C GLY A 366 14.01 -6.03 -19.47
N TYR A 367 13.63 -6.93 -18.54
CA TYR A 367 12.23 -7.32 -18.34
C TYR A 367 11.41 -6.23 -17.63
N LEU A 368 12.04 -5.46 -16.75
CA LEU A 368 11.39 -4.35 -16.04
C LEU A 368 11.18 -3.12 -16.94
N TYR A 369 12.08 -2.91 -17.90
CA TYR A 369 12.26 -1.63 -18.59
C TYR A 369 10.99 -1.10 -19.29
N PRO A 370 10.16 -1.92 -19.99
CA PRO A 370 8.91 -1.43 -20.59
C PRO A 370 7.92 -0.84 -19.57
N THR A 371 7.82 -1.49 -18.40
CA THR A 371 6.98 -1.02 -17.29
C THR A 371 7.60 0.21 -16.63
N VAL A 372 8.92 0.22 -16.42
CA VAL A 372 9.68 1.37 -15.91
C VAL A 372 9.46 2.60 -16.77
N LEU A 373 9.54 2.51 -18.10
CA LEU A 373 9.25 3.62 -19.02
C LEU A 373 7.82 4.14 -18.85
N SER A 374 6.87 3.23 -18.67
CA SER A 374 5.46 3.57 -18.48
C SER A 374 5.19 4.31 -17.16
N ILE A 375 5.98 4.01 -16.12
CA ILE A 375 5.98 4.68 -14.81
C ILE A 375 6.70 6.02 -14.92
N HIS A 376 7.92 6.08 -15.48
CA HIS A 376 8.67 7.32 -15.71
C HIS A 376 7.81 8.38 -16.41
N LYS A 377 7.10 8.00 -17.48
CA LYS A 377 6.25 8.92 -18.24
C LYS A 377 5.10 9.52 -17.42
N LYS A 378 4.74 8.91 -16.28
CA LYS A 378 3.62 9.32 -15.41
C LYS A 378 4.06 9.91 -14.08
N THR A 379 5.36 9.96 -13.82
CA THR A 379 5.96 10.53 -12.62
C THR A 379 6.78 11.75 -13.03
N THR A 380 6.28 12.93 -12.67
CA THR A 380 7.01 14.18 -12.94
C THR A 380 8.24 14.29 -12.03
N LEU A 381 9.24 15.08 -12.46
CA LEU A 381 10.41 15.39 -11.63
C LEU A 381 9.98 15.98 -10.27
N ASN A 382 9.03 16.92 -10.27
CA ASN A 382 8.49 17.53 -9.04
C ASN A 382 7.88 16.49 -8.10
N GLN A 383 7.15 15.51 -8.62
CA GLN A 383 6.62 14.41 -7.80
C GLN A 383 7.74 13.58 -7.18
N SER A 384 8.77 13.22 -7.95
CA SER A 384 9.93 12.48 -7.43
C SER A 384 10.65 13.26 -6.32
N ILE A 385 10.91 14.56 -6.56
CA ILE A 385 11.52 15.47 -5.58
C ILE A 385 10.67 15.58 -4.31
N ASN A 386 9.37 15.81 -4.43
CA ASN A 386 8.49 16.04 -3.28
C ASN A 386 8.29 14.78 -2.44
N VAL A 387 8.10 13.62 -3.08
CA VAL A 387 7.84 12.36 -2.38
C VAL A 387 9.11 11.82 -1.71
N PHE A 388 10.26 11.87 -2.39
CA PHE A 388 11.49 11.23 -1.91
C PHE A 388 12.51 12.20 -1.33
N GLY A 389 12.27 13.51 -1.42
CA GLY A 389 13.15 14.54 -0.86
C GLY A 389 14.44 14.76 -1.63
N PHE A 390 14.47 14.43 -2.92
CA PHE A 390 15.64 14.67 -3.77
C PHE A 390 15.89 16.16 -4.04
N ASN A 391 17.12 16.49 -4.41
CA ASN A 391 17.49 17.84 -4.81
C ASN A 391 18.17 17.86 -6.19
N HIS A 392 18.42 19.05 -6.73
CA HIS A 392 19.01 19.23 -8.06
C HIS A 392 20.48 18.80 -8.16
N SER A 393 21.14 18.51 -7.03
CA SER A 393 22.51 17.97 -6.99
C SER A 393 22.53 16.43 -6.95
N ASP A 394 21.39 15.77 -6.76
CA ASP A 394 21.30 14.33 -6.86
C ASP A 394 21.47 13.85 -8.30
N ASN A 395 22.14 12.71 -8.49
CA ASN A 395 22.29 12.12 -9.82
C ASN A 395 20.93 11.66 -10.38
N ILE A 396 20.78 11.70 -11.70
CA ILE A 396 19.54 11.33 -12.40
C ILE A 396 19.09 9.87 -12.14
N GLY A 397 20.03 9.00 -11.75
CA GLY A 397 19.73 7.63 -11.35
C GLY A 397 18.90 7.58 -10.08
N LYS A 398 19.24 8.37 -9.05
CA LYS A 398 18.41 8.48 -7.82
C LYS A 398 16.99 8.94 -8.12
N ILE A 399 16.86 9.95 -8.98
CA ILE A 399 15.57 10.54 -9.36
C ILE A 399 14.66 9.52 -10.06
N SER A 400 15.26 8.64 -10.88
CA SER A 400 14.55 7.66 -11.71
C SER A 400 14.34 6.31 -11.00
N TYR A 401 15.22 5.93 -10.08
CA TYR A 401 15.17 4.67 -9.33
C TYR A 401 13.81 4.31 -8.74
N PRO A 402 12.99 5.23 -8.19
CA PRO A 402 11.65 4.87 -7.70
C PRO A 402 10.80 4.08 -8.71
N SER A 403 11.00 4.30 -10.01
CA SER A 403 10.28 3.55 -11.05
C SER A 403 10.71 2.09 -11.14
N PHE A 404 11.97 1.78 -10.85
CA PHE A 404 12.50 0.41 -10.76
C PHE A 404 12.00 -0.32 -9.50
N GLN A 405 11.81 0.38 -8.38
CA GLN A 405 11.17 -0.18 -7.18
C GLN A 405 9.66 -0.40 -7.39
N ILE A 406 9.01 0.46 -8.18
CA ILE A 406 7.56 0.35 -8.46
C ILE A 406 7.25 -0.75 -9.47
N ALA A 407 8.08 -0.94 -10.50
CA ALA A 407 7.80 -1.85 -11.61
C ALA A 407 7.44 -3.30 -11.20
N PRO A 408 8.12 -3.95 -10.23
CA PRO A 408 7.77 -5.30 -9.79
C PRO A 408 6.39 -5.45 -9.15
N CYS A 409 5.69 -4.35 -8.83
CA CYS A 409 4.28 -4.39 -8.42
C CYS A 409 3.32 -4.84 -9.55
N PHE A 410 3.80 -4.85 -10.79
CA PHE A 410 3.01 -5.20 -11.96
C PHE A 410 3.51 -6.51 -12.56
N SER A 411 2.64 -7.52 -12.59
CA SER A 411 3.00 -8.90 -12.96
C SER A 411 3.55 -9.04 -14.39
N GLN A 412 3.29 -8.09 -15.28
CA GLN A 412 3.84 -8.04 -16.64
C GLN A 412 5.38 -7.97 -16.68
N CYS A 413 6.02 -7.62 -15.56
CA CYS A 413 7.48 -7.68 -15.38
C CYS A 413 8.01 -9.12 -15.25
N PHE A 414 7.12 -10.11 -15.06
CA PHE A 414 7.47 -11.52 -14.86
C PHE A 414 6.72 -12.42 -15.85
N PRO A 415 6.84 -12.16 -17.17
CA PRO A 415 6.02 -12.82 -18.19
C PRO A 415 6.25 -14.32 -18.31
N ASN A 416 7.37 -14.82 -17.78
CA ASN A 416 7.73 -16.24 -17.87
C ASN A 416 6.85 -17.12 -16.96
N PHE A 417 6.29 -16.56 -15.88
CA PHE A 417 5.52 -17.35 -14.92
C PHE A 417 4.27 -16.66 -14.33
N LEU A 418 4.07 -15.36 -14.54
CA LEU A 418 2.84 -14.67 -14.11
C LEU A 418 1.98 -14.22 -15.29
N SER A 419 0.67 -14.32 -15.10
CA SER A 419 -0.32 -13.75 -16.03
C SER A 419 -0.33 -12.21 -15.91
N LYS A 420 -0.69 -11.50 -16.98
CA LYS A 420 -0.75 -10.04 -16.95
C LYS A 420 -1.81 -9.53 -15.97
N ASN A 421 -1.54 -8.37 -15.35
CA ASN A 421 -2.43 -7.70 -14.41
C ASN A 421 -2.90 -8.63 -13.27
N MET A 422 -2.00 -9.46 -12.73
CA MET A 422 -2.24 -10.23 -11.51
C MET A 422 -2.04 -9.31 -10.29
N PRO A 423 -2.92 -9.36 -9.27
CA PRO A 423 -2.74 -8.58 -8.04
C PRO A 423 -1.43 -8.92 -7.32
N CYS A 424 -0.82 -7.89 -6.72
CA CYS A 424 0.43 -7.98 -5.97
C CYS A 424 0.20 -7.56 -4.52
N ILE A 425 0.68 -8.35 -3.55
CA ILE A 425 0.83 -7.90 -2.16
C ILE A 425 2.29 -7.56 -1.85
N VAL A 426 2.52 -6.44 -1.17
CA VAL A 426 3.86 -5.92 -0.85
C VAL A 426 4.08 -5.79 0.66
N PRO A 427 4.61 -6.84 1.33
CA PRO A 427 5.05 -6.75 2.71
C PRO A 427 6.33 -5.93 2.85
N GLN A 428 6.29 -4.92 3.71
CA GLN A 428 7.36 -3.94 3.84
C GLN A 428 7.41 -3.27 5.21
N GLY A 429 8.53 -2.64 5.55
CA GLY A 429 8.56 -1.64 6.61
C GLY A 429 7.79 -0.37 6.22
N ILE A 430 7.25 0.34 7.20
CA ILE A 430 6.47 1.56 6.94
C ILE A 430 7.27 2.68 6.24
N ASP A 431 8.61 2.64 6.29
CA ASP A 431 9.52 3.56 5.58
C ASP A 431 9.45 3.44 4.05
N GLN A 432 9.03 2.29 3.53
CA GLN A 432 8.96 2.04 2.09
C GLN A 432 7.64 2.52 1.46
N ASP A 433 6.63 2.88 2.28
CA ASP A 433 5.31 3.31 1.81
C ASP A 433 5.33 4.43 0.76
N PRO A 434 6.25 5.43 0.79
CA PRO A 434 6.31 6.46 -0.25
C PRO A 434 6.45 5.91 -1.69
N TYR A 435 7.20 4.81 -1.89
CA TYR A 435 7.28 4.15 -3.20
C TYR A 435 5.92 3.60 -3.63
N PHE A 436 5.25 2.91 -2.71
CA PHE A 436 4.04 2.17 -3.05
C PHE A 436 2.78 3.03 -3.01
N ARG A 437 2.77 4.11 -2.25
CA ARG A 437 1.76 5.16 -2.38
C ARG A 437 1.79 5.75 -3.80
N LEU A 438 2.97 6.15 -4.28
CA LEU A 438 3.14 6.60 -5.67
C LEU A 438 2.78 5.49 -6.67
N SER A 439 3.14 4.24 -6.40
CA SER A 439 2.81 3.11 -7.28
C SER A 439 1.31 2.95 -7.51
N ARG A 440 0.47 3.22 -6.50
CA ARG A 440 -0.98 3.06 -6.58
C ARG A 440 -1.60 4.12 -7.48
N ASP A 441 -1.13 5.37 -7.38
CA ASP A 441 -1.56 6.46 -8.26
C ASP A 441 -1.17 6.18 -9.72
N ILE A 442 0.03 5.61 -9.91
CA ILE A 442 0.53 5.23 -11.23
C ILE A 442 -0.23 4.01 -11.78
N ALA A 443 -0.55 3.01 -10.94
CA ALA A 443 -1.33 1.83 -11.31
C ALA A 443 -2.68 2.25 -11.91
N VAL A 444 -3.35 3.23 -11.27
CA VAL A 444 -4.60 3.79 -11.77
C VAL A 444 -4.41 4.35 -13.18
N LYS A 445 -3.38 5.16 -13.42
CA LYS A 445 -3.07 5.75 -14.74
C LYS A 445 -2.64 4.71 -15.79
N LEU A 446 -2.19 3.54 -15.38
CA LEU A 446 -1.80 2.40 -16.23
C LEU A 446 -2.93 1.40 -16.48
N ALA A 447 -4.10 1.60 -15.86
CA ALA A 447 -5.18 0.61 -15.87
C ALA A 447 -4.76 -0.77 -15.34
N LEU A 448 -3.85 -0.79 -14.35
CA LEU A 448 -3.40 -1.98 -13.65
C LEU A 448 -3.96 -2.00 -12.22
N HIS A 449 -3.98 -3.18 -11.59
CA HIS A 449 -4.34 -3.29 -10.18
C HIS A 449 -3.40 -2.46 -9.30
N LYS A 450 -3.98 -1.74 -8.33
CA LYS A 450 -3.22 -1.09 -7.28
C LYS A 450 -2.51 -2.18 -6.46
N PRO A 451 -1.21 -2.06 -6.17
CA PRO A 451 -0.56 -3.01 -5.27
C PRO A 451 -1.18 -2.88 -3.86
N VAL A 452 -1.44 -4.04 -3.29
CA VAL A 452 -1.90 -4.22 -1.91
C VAL A 452 -0.66 -4.12 -1.04
N VAL A 453 -0.69 -3.31 0.02
CA VAL A 453 0.47 -3.14 0.91
C VAL A 453 0.11 -3.59 2.32
N ILE A 454 1.10 -4.13 3.02
CA ILE A 454 0.99 -4.48 4.44
C ILE A 454 2.27 -4.05 5.15
N HIS A 455 2.14 -3.23 6.19
CA HIS A 455 3.26 -2.52 6.79
C HIS A 455 3.64 -3.07 8.16
N SER A 456 4.93 -3.28 8.35
CA SER A 456 5.55 -3.60 9.63
C SER A 456 6.00 -2.35 10.37
N VAL A 457 5.92 -2.39 11.70
CA VAL A 457 6.70 -1.53 12.59
C VAL A 457 8.20 -1.82 12.44
N PHE A 458 9.05 -0.93 12.93
CA PHE A 458 10.49 -1.21 13.00
C PHE A 458 10.84 -2.07 14.21
N MET A 459 11.71 -3.05 13.98
CA MET A 459 12.38 -3.75 15.07
C MET A 459 13.38 -2.79 15.74
N PRO A 460 13.33 -2.62 17.07
CA PRO A 460 14.13 -1.60 17.74
C PRO A 460 15.61 -1.97 17.82
N GLY A 461 16.49 -0.96 17.92
CA GLY A 461 17.87 -1.16 18.31
C GLY A 461 17.98 -1.55 19.79
N LEU A 462 19.11 -2.15 20.19
CA LEU A 462 19.29 -2.64 21.56
C LEU A 462 19.20 -1.52 22.61
N GLN A 463 19.59 -0.31 22.25
CA GLN A 463 19.61 0.87 23.11
C GLN A 463 18.22 1.36 23.55
N GLY A 464 17.13 0.98 22.88
CA GLY A 464 15.79 1.42 23.26
C GLY A 464 14.74 1.37 22.16
N VAL A 465 13.47 1.34 22.58
CA VAL A 465 12.30 1.15 21.70
C VAL A 465 12.09 2.28 20.69
N ASN A 466 12.66 3.45 20.97
CA ASN A 466 12.58 4.65 20.13
C ASN A 466 13.73 4.72 19.12
N THR A 467 14.26 3.57 18.71
CA THR A 467 15.35 3.47 17.73
C THR A 467 14.99 2.43 16.69
N LYS A 468 15.58 2.53 15.49
CA LYS A 468 15.51 1.48 14.45
C LYS A 468 16.82 0.72 14.45
N MET A 469 16.78 -0.60 14.41
CA MET A 469 17.99 -1.40 14.17
C MET A 469 18.56 -1.04 12.79
N SER A 470 19.77 -0.49 12.77
CA SER A 470 20.45 -0.04 11.55
C SER A 470 21.94 -0.34 11.59
N SER A 471 22.47 -0.87 10.50
CA SER A 471 23.90 -1.11 10.30
C SER A 471 24.70 0.15 9.92
N THR A 472 24.03 1.26 9.57
CA THR A 472 24.68 2.51 9.13
C THR A 472 24.66 3.57 10.23
N LYS A 473 25.76 4.31 10.37
CA LYS A 473 25.88 5.45 11.30
C LYS A 473 24.93 6.58 10.89
N LYS A 474 24.15 7.11 11.83
CA LYS A 474 23.62 8.47 11.68
C LYS A 474 24.76 9.46 11.93
N LYS A 475 24.95 10.44 11.05
CA LYS A 475 25.74 11.63 11.40
C LYS A 475 24.89 12.42 12.40
N ASP A 476 25.35 12.55 13.64
CA ASP A 476 24.80 13.52 14.57
C ASP A 476 25.16 14.93 14.08
N GLU A 477 24.35 15.51 13.19
CA GLU A 477 24.37 16.95 12.93
C GLU A 477 23.47 17.66 13.95
N GLY A 478 23.92 17.63 15.21
CA GLY A 478 23.38 18.44 16.28
C GLY A 478 23.98 19.84 16.23
N VAL A 479 23.19 20.80 15.73
CA VAL A 479 23.43 22.24 15.81
C VAL A 479 23.84 22.65 17.22
N LYS A 480 25.07 23.14 17.39
CA LYS A 480 25.43 24.08 18.46
C LYS A 480 25.86 25.39 17.83
N SER A 481 24.88 26.22 17.52
CA SER A 481 25.08 27.67 17.46
C SER A 481 25.33 28.15 18.89
N GLY A 482 26.58 28.49 19.21
CA GLY A 482 26.97 29.00 20.51
C GLY A 482 28.38 29.57 20.50
N GLN A 483 28.44 30.88 20.26
CA GLN A 483 29.44 31.89 20.63
C GLN A 483 30.87 31.47 20.99
N GLY A 484 31.81 32.21 20.39
CA GLY A 484 33.24 32.06 20.57
C GLY A 484 33.76 32.23 22.00
N GLY A 485 34.84 31.50 22.27
CA GLY A 485 35.72 31.67 23.42
C GLY A 485 37.06 31.00 23.10
N LYS A 486 38.13 31.78 23.05
CA LYS A 486 39.51 31.31 22.86
C LYS A 486 39.98 30.52 24.10
N GLY A 487 40.76 29.46 23.87
CA GLY A 487 41.80 29.01 24.81
C GLY A 487 41.86 27.50 25.07
N GLY A 488 43.05 26.93 24.93
CA GLY A 488 43.46 25.70 25.62
C GLY A 488 43.61 24.46 24.76
N GLN A 489 44.84 24.21 24.28
CA GLN A 489 45.29 22.89 23.86
C GLN A 489 45.26 21.94 25.06
N SER A 490 44.57 20.80 24.91
CA SER A 490 44.91 19.57 25.63
C SER A 490 44.53 18.38 24.76
N GLU A 491 45.54 17.75 24.18
CA GLU A 491 45.45 16.47 23.49
C GLU A 491 45.02 15.38 24.47
N LYS A 492 43.83 14.81 24.26
CA LYS A 492 43.49 13.45 24.71
C LYS A 492 42.94 12.69 23.51
N SER A 493 43.77 11.80 22.99
CA SER A 493 43.53 10.88 21.90
C SER A 493 42.46 9.83 22.28
N GLY A 494 41.20 10.14 22.03
CA GLY A 494 40.09 9.17 22.11
C GLY A 494 40.02 8.30 20.86
N LYS A 495 40.66 7.12 20.89
CA LYS A 495 40.34 5.99 19.99
C LYS A 495 38.97 5.41 20.39
N SER A 496 37.87 6.01 19.96
CA SER A 496 36.53 5.43 20.13
C SER A 496 35.63 5.87 18.99
N GLY A 497 35.54 5.07 17.91
CA GLY A 497 34.77 5.51 16.74
C GLY A 497 34.25 4.45 15.79
N ALA A 498 34.54 3.15 15.97
CA ALA A 498 34.05 2.10 15.07
C ALA A 498 33.34 0.93 15.79
N ALA A 499 33.77 0.56 16.99
CA ALA A 499 33.19 -0.57 17.72
C ALA A 499 31.79 -0.27 18.31
N ASP A 500 31.49 1.00 18.63
CA ASP A 500 30.35 1.34 19.49
C ASP A 500 28.98 1.24 18.81
N HIS A 501 28.90 1.51 17.50
CA HIS A 501 27.62 1.44 16.76
C HIS A 501 27.18 0.00 16.49
N ASN A 502 28.11 -0.94 16.34
CA ASN A 502 27.80 -2.35 16.10
C ASN A 502 27.23 -3.05 17.34
N ASN A 503 27.40 -2.46 18.52
CA ASN A 503 26.89 -2.98 19.79
C ASN A 503 25.37 -2.81 19.93
N SER A 504 24.75 -1.96 19.09
CA SER A 504 23.31 -1.71 19.06
C SER A 504 22.51 -2.70 18.20
N VAL A 505 23.20 -3.59 17.47
CA VAL A 505 22.64 -4.44 16.42
C VAL A 505 23.06 -5.89 16.61
N ILE A 506 22.11 -6.82 16.49
CA ILE A 506 22.39 -8.26 16.41
C ILE A 506 22.49 -8.67 14.93
N PHE A 507 23.69 -9.01 14.49
CA PHE A 507 23.96 -9.48 13.12
C PHE A 507 23.74 -10.98 13.01
N LEU A 508 23.41 -11.45 11.80
CA LEU A 508 23.23 -12.89 11.52
C LEU A 508 24.55 -13.67 11.54
N THR A 509 25.68 -12.96 11.55
CA THR A 509 27.03 -13.50 11.69
C THR A 509 27.55 -13.46 13.13
N ASP A 510 26.78 -12.92 14.09
CA ASP A 510 27.22 -12.89 15.48
C ASP A 510 27.33 -14.31 16.06
N THR A 511 28.36 -14.55 16.86
CA THR A 511 28.51 -15.79 17.63
C THR A 511 27.59 -15.80 18.86
N PRO A 512 27.30 -16.97 19.44
CA PRO A 512 26.53 -17.06 20.68
C PRO A 512 27.05 -16.16 21.81
N GLU A 513 28.38 -16.01 21.91
CA GLU A 513 29.01 -15.14 22.91
C GLU A 513 28.81 -13.65 22.61
N GLN A 514 28.88 -13.26 21.34
CA GLN A 514 28.58 -11.89 20.91
C GLN A 514 27.11 -11.55 21.16
N ILE A 515 26.19 -12.45 20.85
CA ILE A 515 24.75 -12.30 21.12
C ILE A 515 24.51 -12.10 22.62
N ARG A 516 25.06 -13.00 23.46
CA ARG A 516 24.98 -12.91 24.92
C ARG A 516 25.52 -11.58 25.44
N THR A 517 26.71 -11.19 25.01
CA THR A 517 27.35 -9.94 25.41
C THR A 517 26.50 -8.75 25.00
N LYS A 518 25.98 -8.75 23.77
CA LYS A 518 25.20 -7.63 23.25
C LYS A 518 23.89 -7.43 24.02
N ILE A 519 23.16 -8.52 24.27
CA ILE A 519 21.89 -8.47 25.00
C ILE A 519 22.14 -8.08 26.47
N ASN A 520 23.13 -8.68 27.13
CA ASN A 520 23.39 -8.38 28.54
C ASN A 520 23.83 -6.92 28.75
N LYS A 521 24.76 -6.42 27.93
CA LYS A 521 25.35 -5.09 28.13
C LYS A 521 24.58 -3.94 27.51
N TYR A 522 23.98 -4.13 26.33
CA TYR A 522 23.43 -3.01 25.55
C TYR A 522 21.91 -3.04 25.40
N ALA A 523 21.24 -4.18 25.64
CA ALA A 523 19.77 -4.20 25.62
C ALA A 523 19.19 -3.41 26.80
N PHE A 524 18.44 -2.36 26.50
CA PHE A 524 17.78 -1.52 27.49
C PHE A 524 16.76 -2.34 28.32
N SER A 525 16.83 -2.19 29.64
CA SER A 525 15.96 -2.89 30.60
C SER A 525 14.81 -1.98 31.03
N GLY A 526 13.59 -2.49 31.00
CA GLY A 526 12.40 -1.83 31.54
C GLY A 526 12.15 -2.10 33.02
N GLY A 527 13.01 -2.88 33.70
CA GLY A 527 12.89 -3.21 35.12
C GLY A 527 13.43 -2.14 36.07
N GLY A 528 13.11 -2.25 37.38
CA GLY A 528 13.66 -1.41 38.44
C GLY A 528 15.20 -1.43 38.52
N ALA A 529 15.80 -0.38 39.07
CA ALA A 529 17.26 -0.24 39.14
C ALA A 529 17.90 -1.19 40.16
N THR A 530 17.14 -1.58 41.19
CA THR A 530 17.51 -2.62 42.16
C THR A 530 16.51 -3.76 42.15
N ILE A 531 16.89 -4.90 42.73
CA ILE A 531 16.00 -6.08 42.85
C ILE A 531 14.78 -5.70 43.69
N GLU A 532 14.96 -4.99 44.80
CA GLU A 532 13.87 -4.57 45.68
C GLU A 532 12.87 -3.67 44.94
N GLU A 533 13.36 -2.68 44.19
CA GLU A 533 12.50 -1.83 43.37
C GLU A 533 11.76 -2.65 42.31
N HIS A 534 12.44 -3.58 41.65
CA HIS A 534 11.84 -4.44 40.63
C HIS A 534 10.75 -5.35 41.21
N ARG A 535 10.99 -5.96 42.39
CA ARG A 535 10.00 -6.80 43.09
C ARG A 535 8.77 -5.98 43.51
N GLN A 536 8.94 -4.69 43.83
CA GLN A 536 7.84 -3.81 44.28
C GLN A 536 7.05 -3.20 43.12
N LYS A 537 7.73 -2.70 42.08
CA LYS A 537 7.10 -1.93 40.98
C LYS A 537 6.91 -2.73 39.70
N GLY A 538 7.58 -3.87 39.57
CA GLY A 538 7.59 -4.67 38.35
C GLY A 538 8.37 -4.06 37.19
N GLY A 539 8.36 -4.75 36.05
CA GLY A 539 9.00 -4.32 34.81
C GLY A 539 8.04 -3.68 33.81
N ASN A 540 8.51 -2.63 33.13
CA ASN A 540 7.76 -1.96 32.06
C ASN A 540 8.01 -2.64 30.70
N LEU A 541 7.04 -3.44 30.26
CA LEU A 541 7.07 -4.16 28.99
C LEU A 541 7.20 -3.27 27.76
N ASN A 542 6.63 -2.06 27.79
CA ASN A 542 6.65 -1.14 26.64
C ASN A 542 8.03 -0.53 26.40
N LYS A 543 8.91 -0.55 27.41
CA LYS A 543 10.27 -0.03 27.32
C LYS A 543 11.34 -1.13 27.25
N ASP A 544 11.04 -2.34 27.75
CA ASP A 544 12.00 -3.43 27.81
C ASP A 544 12.32 -4.03 26.44
N ILE A 545 13.57 -3.90 25.99
CA ILE A 545 13.99 -4.39 24.67
C ILE A 545 13.95 -5.91 24.57
N SER A 546 14.20 -6.63 25.66
CA SER A 546 14.21 -8.09 25.65
C SER A 546 12.79 -8.61 25.43
N TYR A 547 11.81 -8.06 26.15
CA TYR A 547 10.41 -8.36 25.92
C TYR A 547 9.97 -7.96 24.50
N GLN A 548 10.36 -6.76 24.03
CA GLN A 548 10.01 -6.34 22.67
C GLN A 548 10.55 -7.32 21.63
N TYR A 549 11.80 -7.78 21.73
CA TYR A 549 12.34 -8.78 20.78
C TYR A 549 11.62 -10.12 20.89
N LEU A 550 11.26 -10.58 22.09
CA LEU A 550 10.48 -11.80 22.27
C LEU A 550 9.11 -11.74 21.57
N ARG A 551 8.47 -10.56 21.49
CA ARG A 551 7.24 -10.40 20.69
C ARG A 551 7.45 -10.73 19.21
N TYR A 552 8.64 -10.48 18.65
CA TYR A 552 8.98 -10.85 17.28
C TYR A 552 9.41 -12.32 17.15
N LEU A 553 10.18 -12.84 18.11
CA LEU A 553 10.93 -14.09 17.91
C LEU A 553 10.30 -15.32 18.56
N LEU A 554 9.53 -15.14 19.64
CA LEU A 554 8.94 -16.27 20.38
C LEU A 554 7.56 -16.61 19.81
N GLU A 555 7.41 -17.73 19.10
CA GLU A 555 6.16 -18.06 18.39
C GLU A 555 4.98 -18.42 19.33
N ASP A 556 5.27 -18.95 20.52
CA ASP A 556 4.31 -19.37 21.53
C ASP A 556 3.70 -18.16 22.25
N ASP A 557 2.38 -17.96 22.10
CA ASP A 557 1.65 -16.86 22.72
C ASP A 557 1.51 -17.03 24.23
N ASP A 558 1.25 -18.25 24.70
CA ASP A 558 1.01 -18.52 26.12
C ASP A 558 2.29 -18.30 26.91
N LYS A 559 3.43 -18.76 26.37
CA LYS A 559 4.73 -18.51 26.97
C LYS A 559 5.10 -17.02 26.97
N LEU A 560 4.80 -16.29 25.89
CA LEU A 560 5.05 -14.85 25.84
C LEU A 560 4.20 -14.10 26.87
N ASN A 561 2.92 -14.46 26.99
CA ASN A 561 1.99 -13.88 27.96
C ASN A 561 2.45 -14.18 29.40
N GLU A 562 2.86 -15.40 29.70
CA GLU A 562 3.41 -15.78 31.00
C GLU A 562 4.65 -14.95 31.37
N ILE A 563 5.60 -14.81 30.44
CA ILE A 563 6.79 -13.96 30.62
C ILE A 563 6.37 -12.51 30.90
N GLY A 564 5.43 -11.98 30.12
CA GLY A 564 4.92 -10.62 30.27
C GLY A 564 4.28 -10.38 31.64
N GLU A 565 3.44 -11.30 32.11
CA GLU A 565 2.78 -11.23 33.42
C GLU A 565 3.79 -11.31 34.56
N LYS A 566 4.70 -12.29 34.54
CA LYS A 566 5.72 -12.44 35.59
C LYS A 566 6.65 -11.23 35.67
N TYR A 567 7.07 -10.69 34.52
CA TYR A 567 7.93 -9.51 34.49
C TYR A 567 7.19 -8.26 34.98
N ARG A 568 5.93 -8.07 34.58
CA ARG A 568 5.10 -6.93 35.04
C ARG A 568 4.82 -6.97 36.54
N LYS A 569 4.70 -8.17 37.14
CA LYS A 569 4.52 -8.33 38.60
C LYS A 569 5.83 -8.28 39.40
N GLY A 570 6.98 -8.22 38.72
CA GLY A 570 8.28 -8.28 39.36
C GLY A 570 8.67 -9.69 39.82
N GLU A 571 7.95 -10.74 39.41
CA GLU A 571 8.24 -12.14 39.72
C GLU A 571 9.45 -12.66 38.91
N MET A 572 9.65 -12.14 37.70
CA MET A 572 10.80 -12.43 36.84
C MET A 572 11.74 -11.22 36.77
N LEU A 573 13.04 -11.43 36.98
CA LEU A 573 14.04 -10.35 36.95
C LEU A 573 14.51 -10.03 35.52
N SER A 574 15.06 -8.83 35.33
CA SER A 574 15.63 -8.37 34.03
C SER A 574 16.71 -9.31 33.47
N GLY A 575 17.52 -9.92 34.34
CA GLY A 575 18.51 -10.91 33.92
C GLY A 575 17.89 -12.21 33.38
N GLU A 576 16.73 -12.63 33.92
CA GLU A 576 16.05 -13.86 33.52
C GLU A 576 15.38 -13.70 32.15
N ILE A 577 14.67 -12.58 31.92
CA ILE A 577 14.09 -12.30 30.60
C ILE A 577 15.16 -12.12 29.52
N LYS A 578 16.31 -11.50 29.85
CA LYS A 578 17.47 -11.43 28.95
C LYS A 578 18.01 -12.81 28.62
N LYS A 579 18.09 -13.72 29.59
CA LYS A 579 18.52 -15.10 29.35
C LYS A 579 17.59 -15.83 28.38
N ILE A 580 16.27 -15.71 28.56
CA ILE A 580 15.29 -16.29 27.63
C ILE A 580 15.50 -15.73 26.21
N LEU A 581 15.68 -14.41 26.08
CA LEU A 581 15.95 -13.80 24.78
C LEU A 581 17.25 -14.33 24.16
N ILE A 582 18.33 -14.45 24.94
CA ILE A 582 19.62 -14.96 24.47
C ILE A 582 19.45 -16.37 23.90
N ASP A 583 18.72 -17.24 24.59
CA ASP A 583 18.49 -18.61 24.13
C ASP A 583 17.73 -18.63 22.79
N VAL A 584 16.62 -17.86 22.70
CA VAL A 584 15.81 -17.73 21.48
C VAL A 584 16.61 -17.16 20.30
N VAL A 585 17.37 -16.08 20.52
CA VAL A 585 18.17 -15.43 19.46
C VAL A 585 19.33 -16.32 19.04
N THR A 586 19.99 -17.00 19.98
CA THR A 586 21.10 -17.90 19.69
C THR A 586 20.62 -19.07 18.84
N GLU A 587 19.51 -19.71 19.21
CA GLU A 587 18.93 -20.81 18.43
C GLU A 587 18.56 -20.36 17.00
N LEU A 588 17.90 -19.20 16.87
CA LEU A 588 17.53 -18.65 15.57
C LEU A 588 18.76 -18.39 14.70
N VAL A 589 19.75 -17.68 15.23
CA VAL A 589 20.97 -17.31 14.48
C VAL A 589 21.78 -18.55 14.12
N GLN A 590 21.91 -19.53 15.02
CA GLN A 590 22.61 -20.78 14.71
C GLN A 590 21.90 -21.59 13.62
N LYS A 591 20.56 -21.72 13.69
CA LYS A 591 19.78 -22.38 12.63
C LYS A 591 19.92 -21.66 11.29
N HIS A 592 19.91 -20.32 11.30
CA HIS A 592 20.15 -19.51 10.10
C HIS A 592 21.55 -19.77 9.52
N GLN A 593 22.59 -19.72 10.36
CA GLN A 593 23.98 -19.95 9.96
C GLN A 593 24.18 -21.37 9.39
N GLN A 594 23.55 -22.38 9.99
CA GLN A 594 23.59 -23.77 9.49
C GLN A 594 22.96 -23.88 8.10
N ARG A 595 21.75 -23.33 7.89
CA ARG A 595 21.09 -23.34 6.58
C ARG A 595 21.91 -22.58 5.54
N ARG A 596 22.42 -21.41 5.92
CA ARG A 596 23.27 -20.57 5.06
C ARG A 596 24.54 -21.28 4.63
N ALA A 597 25.19 -22.02 5.55
CA ALA A 597 26.39 -22.79 5.27
C ALA A 597 26.14 -24.02 4.39
N ALA A 598 24.92 -24.57 4.41
CA ALA A 598 24.52 -25.71 3.60
C ALA A 598 24.16 -25.34 2.14
N LEU A 599 24.02 -24.04 1.82
CA LEU A 599 23.67 -23.60 0.46
C LEU A 599 24.81 -23.86 -0.52
N THR A 600 24.47 -24.52 -1.63
CA THR A 600 25.35 -24.66 -2.79
C THR A 600 25.11 -23.54 -3.80
N ASP A 601 26.06 -23.33 -4.71
CA ASP A 601 25.88 -22.38 -5.82
C ASP A 601 24.70 -22.78 -6.71
N ALA A 602 24.44 -24.09 -6.87
CA ALA A 602 23.29 -24.60 -7.62
C ALA A 602 21.96 -24.21 -6.94
N ASP A 603 21.87 -24.30 -5.61
CA ASP A 603 20.69 -23.85 -4.87
C ASP A 603 20.45 -22.36 -5.09
N ILE A 604 21.49 -21.54 -4.96
CA ILE A 604 21.41 -20.10 -5.15
C ILE A 604 20.96 -19.77 -6.58
N LEU A 605 21.60 -20.37 -7.59
CA LEU A 605 21.24 -20.18 -8.99
C LEU A 605 19.80 -20.60 -9.28
N TYR A 606 19.31 -21.65 -8.62
CA TYR A 606 17.92 -22.07 -8.75
C TYR A 606 16.95 -20.96 -8.31
N PHE A 607 17.24 -20.19 -7.25
CA PHE A 607 16.42 -19.03 -6.86
C PHE A 607 16.37 -17.92 -7.92
N PHE A 608 17.37 -17.81 -8.80
CA PHE A 608 17.40 -16.87 -9.92
C PHE A 608 16.76 -17.41 -11.21
N SER A 609 16.27 -18.66 -11.21
CA SER A 609 15.56 -19.20 -12.37
C SER A 609 14.08 -18.79 -12.36
N ASP A 610 13.64 -18.16 -13.44
CA ASP A 610 12.23 -17.80 -13.68
C ASP A 610 11.46 -18.88 -14.48
N ASN A 611 12.12 -19.96 -14.88
CA ASN A 611 11.57 -21.01 -15.74
C ASN A 611 11.09 -22.25 -14.96
N LYS A 612 10.78 -22.11 -13.67
CA LYS A 612 10.37 -23.21 -12.79
C LYS A 612 8.94 -23.67 -13.09
N GLU A 613 8.73 -24.99 -13.17
CA GLU A 613 7.42 -25.57 -13.44
C GLU A 613 6.38 -25.18 -12.38
N ALA A 614 6.78 -25.13 -11.11
CA ALA A 614 5.88 -24.71 -10.03
C ALA A 614 5.43 -23.24 -10.16
N LEU A 615 6.33 -22.32 -10.56
CA LEU A 615 5.98 -20.91 -10.82
C LEU A 615 5.04 -20.78 -12.04
N LYS A 616 5.26 -21.56 -13.10
CA LYS A 616 4.43 -21.50 -14.32
C LYS A 616 2.99 -21.91 -14.11
N LYS A 617 2.66 -22.64 -13.03
CA LYS A 617 1.28 -23.02 -12.69
C LYS A 617 0.36 -21.81 -12.49
N PHE A 618 0.92 -20.63 -12.20
CA PHE A 618 0.19 -19.38 -11.98
C PHE A 618 0.00 -18.57 -13.28
N LYS A 619 0.51 -19.05 -14.40
CA LYS A 619 0.28 -18.50 -15.73
C LYS A 619 -0.90 -19.20 -16.38
N GLN A 620 -1.96 -18.46 -16.71
CA GLN A 620 -3.16 -18.99 -17.36
C GLN A 620 -2.88 -19.45 -18.80
N GLU A 621 -3.67 -20.42 -19.29
CA GLU A 621 -3.44 -21.04 -20.61
C GLU A 621 -3.67 -20.11 -21.80
N GLU A 622 -4.52 -19.09 -21.67
CA GLU A 622 -4.74 -18.09 -22.73
C GLU A 622 -3.48 -17.23 -22.99
N ASP A 623 -2.55 -17.14 -22.02
CA ASP A 623 -1.25 -16.48 -22.15
C ASP A 623 -0.12 -17.42 -22.67
N LYS A 624 -0.43 -18.69 -22.99
CA LYS A 624 0.54 -19.67 -23.55
C LYS A 624 0.70 -19.55 -25.08
N ALA A 625 -0.09 -18.75 -25.78
CA ALA A 625 0.07 -18.57 -27.22
C ALA A 625 1.44 -17.92 -27.50
N PRO A 626 2.40 -18.61 -28.14
CA PRO A 626 3.61 -17.96 -28.57
C PRO A 626 3.22 -16.92 -29.63
N PHE A 627 3.70 -15.69 -29.48
CA PHE A 627 3.78 -14.76 -30.59
C PHE A 627 4.71 -15.39 -31.65
N VAL A 628 4.15 -16.23 -32.52
CA VAL A 628 4.81 -16.66 -33.75
C VAL A 628 4.74 -15.44 -34.67
N PHE A 629 5.86 -14.73 -34.80
CA PHE A 629 6.08 -13.88 -35.97
C PHE A 629 6.11 -14.81 -37.19
N ALA A 630 4.94 -15.07 -37.78
CA ALA A 630 4.88 -15.57 -39.14
C ALA A 630 5.27 -14.40 -40.04
N ILE A 631 6.55 -14.30 -40.38
CA ILE A 631 6.98 -13.55 -41.55
C ILE A 631 6.48 -14.36 -42.75
N THR A 632 5.27 -14.06 -43.21
CA THR A 632 4.83 -14.43 -44.55
C THR A 632 5.61 -13.54 -45.51
N VAL A 633 6.74 -14.07 -46.00
CA VAL A 633 7.38 -13.54 -47.20
C VAL A 633 6.48 -13.95 -48.38
N PRO A 634 5.92 -13.01 -49.15
CA PRO A 634 5.23 -13.37 -50.38
C PRO A 634 6.29 -13.89 -51.35
N HIS A 635 6.22 -15.18 -51.67
CA HIS A 635 6.88 -15.71 -52.86
C HIS A 635 6.08 -15.22 -54.06
N ASP A 636 6.57 -14.16 -54.72
CA ASP A 636 6.42 -14.00 -56.16
C ASP A 636 7.52 -13.08 -56.73
N SER A 637 8.45 -13.75 -57.42
CA SER A 637 9.11 -13.36 -58.68
C SER A 637 9.76 -11.95 -58.84
N PHE A 638 11.10 -11.96 -58.77
CA PHE A 638 12.09 -11.32 -59.67
C PHE A 638 11.67 -10.09 -60.51
N LEU A 639 12.36 -8.96 -60.32
CA LEU A 639 13.33 -8.35 -61.27
C LEU A 639 13.81 -6.97 -60.76
N LEU A 640 15.13 -6.82 -60.57
CA LEU A 640 15.86 -5.54 -60.60
C LEU A 640 16.16 -5.22 -62.08
N PRO A 641 16.33 -3.94 -62.53
CA PRO A 641 17.39 -3.07 -62.00
C PRO A 641 17.17 -1.53 -62.03
N ASN A 642 18.04 -0.85 -61.27
CA ASN A 642 18.59 0.51 -61.46
C ASN A 642 17.64 1.73 -61.50
N CYS A 643 17.77 2.63 -60.51
CA CYS A 643 18.07 4.06 -60.69
C CYS A 643 18.20 4.78 -59.32
N LEU A 644 19.38 5.35 -59.06
CA LEU A 644 19.60 6.51 -58.18
C LEU A 644 19.80 7.74 -59.12
N PRO A 645 19.92 9.00 -58.65
CA PRO A 645 19.43 9.67 -57.42
C PRO A 645 18.70 11.01 -57.74
N ASN A 646 18.06 11.67 -56.76
CA ASN A 646 18.18 13.13 -56.53
C ASN A 646 17.21 13.70 -55.47
N GLN A 647 17.80 14.51 -54.56
CA GLN A 647 17.32 15.78 -53.98
C GLN A 647 16.02 15.76 -53.16
N SER A 648 15.86 16.45 -52.02
CA SER A 648 16.67 17.44 -51.31
C SER A 648 16.15 17.59 -49.87
N SER A 649 17.08 18.00 -49.01
CA SER A 649 16.96 18.47 -47.63
C SER A 649 15.75 19.36 -47.26
N PHE A 650 15.20 19.16 -46.06
CA PHE A 650 14.90 20.24 -45.11
C PHE A 650 15.05 19.75 -43.65
N VAL A 651 16.08 20.29 -42.99
CA VAL A 651 16.28 20.43 -41.54
C VAL A 651 16.03 21.94 -41.32
N THR A 652 15.24 22.50 -40.40
CA THR A 652 15.16 22.41 -38.94
C THR A 652 14.01 23.33 -38.51
N THR A 653 13.23 23.01 -37.48
CA THR A 653 13.13 23.77 -36.19
C THR A 653 11.95 23.27 -35.37
N LEU A 654 12.27 22.72 -34.20
CA LEU A 654 11.32 22.52 -33.10
C LEU A 654 10.80 23.89 -32.64
N GLY A 655 9.48 24.06 -32.68
CA GLY A 655 8.75 25.01 -31.85
C GLY A 655 7.96 24.22 -30.80
N GLU A 656 8.46 24.18 -29.58
CA GLU A 656 7.80 23.55 -28.44
C GLU A 656 6.46 24.21 -28.12
N LYS A 657 5.38 23.44 -28.09
CA LYS A 657 4.23 23.70 -27.20
C LYS A 657 3.78 22.39 -26.54
N LYS A 658 3.90 22.39 -25.22
CA LYS A 658 3.63 21.30 -24.27
C LYS A 658 2.25 20.68 -24.48
N SER A 659 2.19 19.39 -24.81
CA SER A 659 0.96 18.59 -24.88
C SER A 659 0.73 17.82 -23.56
N ARG A 660 -0.40 18.09 -22.88
CA ARG A 660 -0.93 17.26 -21.79
C ARG A 660 -1.84 16.19 -22.42
N PHE A 661 -1.40 14.93 -22.39
CA PHE A 661 -2.19 13.78 -22.85
C PHE A 661 -3.16 13.32 -21.76
N PHE A 662 -4.47 13.49 -22.00
CA PHE A 662 -5.61 13.04 -21.19
C PHE A 662 -5.91 11.53 -21.37
N ARG A 663 -6.48 10.85 -20.36
CA ARG A 663 -6.77 9.40 -20.40
C ARG A 663 -8.13 9.03 -19.76
N SER A 664 -8.92 8.24 -20.50
CA SER A 664 -10.06 7.33 -20.17
C SER A 664 -10.71 7.22 -18.79
N LYS A 665 -10.00 7.44 -17.68
CA LYS A 665 -10.56 7.31 -16.32
C LYS A 665 -11.39 8.49 -15.86
N ASP A 666 -11.17 9.65 -16.44
CA ASP A 666 -11.98 10.84 -16.17
C ASP A 666 -13.46 10.60 -16.54
N LEU A 667 -13.73 9.66 -17.44
CA LEU A 667 -15.06 9.37 -17.96
C LEU A 667 -15.92 8.40 -17.14
N ALA A 668 -15.31 7.48 -16.40
CA ALA A 668 -16.09 6.50 -15.63
C ALA A 668 -16.72 7.12 -14.35
N PHE A 669 -16.48 8.41 -14.10
CA PHE A 669 -16.47 8.98 -12.75
C PHE A 669 -17.84 9.42 -12.21
N THR A 670 -18.81 9.69 -13.07
CA THR A 670 -20.09 10.28 -12.65
C THR A 670 -21.27 9.39 -13.01
N PHE A 671 -21.00 8.11 -13.27
CA PHE A 671 -22.03 7.12 -13.63
C PHE A 671 -23.00 6.78 -12.48
N PHE A 672 -22.64 7.11 -11.24
CA PHE A 672 -23.38 6.69 -10.04
C PHE A 672 -24.09 7.82 -9.28
N SER A 673 -24.02 9.05 -9.79
CA SER A 673 -24.75 10.18 -9.17
C SER A 673 -26.14 10.44 -9.80
N PHE A 674 -26.47 9.74 -10.89
CA PHE A 674 -27.76 9.83 -11.57
C PHE A 674 -28.75 8.78 -11.07
#